data_AF-A0A1X7VPT6-F1
#
_entry.id   AF-A0A1X7VPT6-F1
#
_cell.length_a   1.000
_cell.length_b   1.000
_cell.length_c   1.000
_cell.angle_alpha   90.00
_cell.angle_beta   90.00
_cell.angle_gamma   90.00
#
_symmetry.space_group_name_H-M   'P 1'
#
loop_
_entity.id
_entity.type
_entity.pdbx_description
1 polymer ?
#
loop_
_entity_poly.entity_id
_entity_poly.type
_entity_poly.pdbx_seq_one_letter_code
_entity_poly.pdbx_strand_id
1 'polypeptide(L)'
;METFTYLLFIILACSYCQKAEGGQGLIYYVTATGADCPLVHQHYCQSLSDYANQSHWPTESNNVTFLFLPGEHSFKDKFKIKGVSYVTLRGIESQFQSRAMINCEEVKITNITTLYIENLKFNYYPNSILLYKVDTAHLFKVSAQFLSVIAGYSLNILQSEFIAHHRSMTWTAIIDVSDIMNAVVLKDTLISGGDCLSVFTYSECFHMTINDTIMSCSAGNGISIFNTYDKESDYPESTDIILSNVTSISRNSSTSIYVDHLGKIKLIDIQVLSIHNIMLISTFGEISLTRVFISNAEDDLSIFTKTGQIALTDVSVANSGGLYIDYCSSCTLTNVHVSNSSYGIIVENTKEAISLVNCTIANNRNTGLRVKGQAKLAFLTIPSHIVNNTSPGNGGGIWISQGISISFSTQVYITHNVAMGVGGAIYAYDEGFEDIYLFCTLRYWYRSNSTFHNNYGKLGGNNIYGGTYWDCCYRPFGRAIKVKDCPHLAKSEKKFNNQMKCHDNILFHTFSPSFFQPSLIASNPIGVCICLNDGTTNCNIREINIELYPSESVHLSLATVGVCGGFSPGELVTSKGNYIDVLLQDTNQETSGKHSLVSCRAPLALFYQKTNVSVAMSLGVLMEHSVASIGCLIPLEDQAITG
;
A
#
# COMPACT_ATOMS: atom_id res chain seq x y z
N MET A 1 23.13 39.20 44.82
CA MET A 1 21.67 38.98 44.80
C MET A 1 21.35 37.64 44.15
N GLU A 2 21.92 37.33 42.97
CA GLU A 2 21.79 36.03 42.29
C GLU A 2 22.16 34.81 43.15
N THR A 3 23.26 34.89 43.91
CA THR A 3 23.67 33.82 44.86
C THR A 3 22.68 33.61 46.00
N PHE A 4 21.97 34.66 46.43
CA PHE A 4 20.98 34.57 47.50
C PHE A 4 19.67 33.95 46.99
N THR A 5 19.28 34.27 45.75
CA THR A 5 18.14 33.62 45.08
C THR A 5 18.42 32.14 44.83
N TYR A 6 19.63 31.78 44.42
CA TYR A 6 20.06 30.38 44.25
C TYR A 6 19.99 29.59 45.57
N LEU A 7 20.48 30.18 46.67
CA LEU A 7 20.45 29.54 47.98
C LEU A 7 19.00 29.35 48.48
N LEU A 8 18.12 30.35 48.26
CA LEU A 8 16.72 30.25 48.63
C LEU A 8 15.99 29.15 47.83
N PHE A 9 16.31 29.00 46.54
CA PHE A 9 15.80 27.90 45.72
C PHE A 9 16.26 26.53 46.20
N ILE A 10 17.52 26.38 46.60
CA ILE A 10 18.04 25.13 47.17
C ILE A 10 17.32 24.78 48.49
N ILE A 11 17.12 25.78 49.36
CA ILE A 11 16.41 25.58 50.64
C ILE A 11 14.94 25.19 50.41
N LEU A 12 14.26 25.83 49.45
CA LEU A 12 12.88 25.49 49.10
C LEU A 12 12.77 24.10 48.44
N ALA A 13 13.70 23.74 47.55
CA ALA A 13 13.75 22.41 46.94
C ALA A 13 14.00 21.31 48.00
N CYS A 14 14.90 21.55 48.97
CA CYS A 14 15.13 20.63 50.08
C CYS A 14 13.88 20.40 50.94
N SER A 15 13.05 21.43 51.16
CA SER A 15 11.81 21.30 51.95
C SER A 15 10.72 20.48 51.26
N TYR A 16 10.76 20.37 49.92
CA TYR A 16 9.79 19.58 49.15
C TYR A 16 10.12 18.07 49.11
N CYS A 17 11.38 17.69 49.35
CA CYS A 17 11.82 16.28 49.28
C CYS A 17 11.57 15.46 50.55
N GLN A 18 11.19 16.06 51.69
CA GLN A 18 11.08 15.35 52.97
C GLN A 18 9.77 14.56 53.18
N LYS A 19 8.86 14.53 52.20
CA LYS A 19 7.56 13.86 52.34
C LYS A 19 7.28 12.80 51.28
N ALA A 20 8.30 12.06 50.86
CA ALA A 20 8.10 10.82 50.10
C ALA A 20 7.68 9.70 51.07
N GLU A 21 6.39 9.41 51.10
CA GLU A 21 5.80 8.31 51.86
C GLU A 21 6.26 6.96 51.26
N GLY A 22 7.26 6.33 51.87
CA GLY A 22 7.64 4.95 51.58
C GLY A 22 9.11 4.74 51.19
N GLY A 23 9.99 4.70 52.19
CA GLY A 23 11.41 4.33 52.04
C GLY A 23 12.33 5.52 51.85
N GLN A 24 13.26 5.73 52.79
CA GLN A 24 14.29 6.76 52.70
C GLN A 24 15.28 6.42 51.57
N GLY A 25 14.98 6.86 50.35
CA GLY A 25 15.94 6.81 49.24
C GLY A 25 17.09 7.79 49.47
N LEU A 26 18.30 7.44 49.02
CA LEU A 26 19.44 8.35 49.06
C LEU A 26 19.31 9.37 47.93
N ILE A 27 19.47 10.64 48.26
CA ILE A 27 19.44 11.75 47.30
C ILE A 27 20.86 12.31 47.17
N TYR A 28 21.37 12.34 45.95
CA TYR A 28 22.67 12.89 45.57
C TYR A 28 22.45 14.13 44.69
N TYR A 29 23.02 15.25 45.07
CA TYR A 29 23.05 16.47 44.27
C TYR A 29 24.29 16.46 43.38
N VAL A 30 24.08 16.59 42.07
CA VAL A 30 25.17 16.61 41.09
C VAL A 30 25.37 18.04 40.64
N THR A 31 26.57 18.57 40.87
CA THR A 31 26.97 19.91 40.43
C THR A 31 27.97 19.80 39.27
N ALA A 32 28.22 20.90 38.57
CA ALA A 32 29.17 20.90 37.46
C ALA A 32 30.61 20.65 37.95
N THR A 33 30.99 21.26 39.07
CA THR A 33 32.38 21.29 39.56
C THR A 33 32.60 20.61 40.92
N GLY A 34 31.55 20.33 41.69
CA GLY A 34 31.64 19.93 43.11
C GLY A 34 31.84 21.12 44.07
N ALA A 35 32.37 22.25 43.61
CA ALA A 35 32.63 23.43 44.45
C ALA A 35 31.35 24.20 44.82
N ASP A 36 30.29 24.04 44.03
CA ASP A 36 29.00 24.74 44.22
C ASP A 36 28.10 24.06 45.27
N CYS A 37 28.63 23.06 45.98
CA CYS A 37 27.88 22.29 46.95
C CYS A 37 27.68 23.05 48.27
N PRO A 38 26.44 23.12 48.79
CA PRO A 38 26.19 23.69 50.11
C PRO A 38 26.97 22.95 51.19
N LEU A 39 27.60 23.68 52.11
CA LEU A 39 28.40 23.12 53.21
C LEU A 39 27.66 22.03 54.02
N VAL A 40 26.33 22.14 54.13
CA VAL A 40 25.48 21.22 54.90
C VAL A 40 25.30 19.85 54.22
N HIS A 41 25.61 19.73 52.93
CA HIS A 41 25.37 18.51 52.14
C HIS A 41 26.63 17.96 51.45
N GLN A 42 27.83 18.29 51.92
CA GLN A 42 29.08 17.90 51.24
C GLN A 42 29.22 16.39 50.96
N HIS A 43 28.65 15.52 51.80
CA HIS A 43 28.70 14.07 51.54
C HIS A 43 27.77 13.60 50.42
N TYR A 44 26.70 14.36 50.14
CA TYR A 44 25.66 14.04 49.17
C TYR A 44 25.60 15.04 48.02
N CYS A 45 26.61 15.89 47.89
CA CYS A 45 26.73 16.84 46.82
C CYS A 45 28.16 16.79 46.29
N GLN A 46 28.34 16.35 45.05
CA GLN A 46 29.64 16.19 44.41
C GLN A 46 29.54 16.48 42.90
N SER A 47 30.67 16.46 42.20
CA SER A 47 30.67 16.50 40.73
C SER A 47 30.22 15.16 40.14
N LEU A 48 29.81 15.15 38.86
CA LEU A 48 29.50 13.90 38.16
C LEU A 48 30.70 12.95 38.12
N SER A 49 31.92 13.49 37.99
CA SER A 49 33.16 12.70 37.98
C SER A 49 33.38 11.93 39.27
N ASP A 50 33.05 12.52 40.42
CA ASP A 50 33.21 11.88 41.73
C ASP A 50 32.25 10.70 41.89
N TYR A 51 31.00 10.87 41.42
CA TYR A 51 30.00 9.80 41.42
C TYR A 51 30.30 8.71 40.41
N ALA A 52 30.83 9.05 39.22
CA ALA A 52 31.16 8.08 38.18
C ALA A 52 32.25 7.08 38.60
N ASN A 53 33.13 7.49 39.53
CA ASN A 53 34.19 6.65 40.07
C ASN A 53 33.73 5.71 41.21
N GLN A 54 32.46 5.79 41.66
CA GLN A 54 31.94 4.89 42.67
C GLN A 54 31.67 3.50 42.07
N SER A 55 32.41 2.50 42.56
CA SER A 55 32.26 1.11 42.11
C SER A 55 31.01 0.42 42.67
N HIS A 56 30.49 0.89 43.81
CA HIS A 56 29.37 0.30 44.52
C HIS A 56 28.44 1.39 45.08
N TRP A 57 27.16 1.31 44.73
CA TRP A 57 26.11 2.09 45.36
C TRP A 57 25.64 1.36 46.62
N PRO A 58 25.29 2.07 47.72
CA PRO A 58 24.84 1.43 48.95
C PRO A 58 23.65 0.52 48.67
N THR A 59 23.84 -0.79 48.83
CA THR A 59 22.80 -1.81 48.56
C THR A 59 21.67 -1.77 49.59
N GLU A 60 21.89 -1.12 50.74
CA GLU A 60 20.89 -0.99 51.80
C GLU A 60 19.75 -0.02 51.42
N SER A 61 20.05 0.98 50.60
CA SER A 61 19.03 1.86 50.01
C SER A 61 18.71 1.35 48.61
N ASN A 62 17.63 0.58 48.48
CA ASN A 62 17.14 0.10 47.17
C ASN A 62 16.81 1.25 46.18
N ASN A 63 16.83 2.51 46.64
CA ASN A 63 16.41 3.69 45.89
C ASN A 63 17.52 4.75 45.92
N VAL A 64 17.97 5.17 44.73
CA VAL A 64 18.96 6.23 44.56
C VAL A 64 18.40 7.31 43.63
N THR A 65 18.49 8.57 44.04
CA THR A 65 18.07 9.74 43.24
C THR A 65 19.25 10.68 43.02
N PHE A 66 19.51 11.05 41.78
CA PHE A 66 20.48 12.08 41.39
C PHE A 66 19.72 13.32 40.92
N LEU A 67 19.96 14.44 41.60
CA LEU A 67 19.43 15.75 41.26
C LEU A 67 20.53 16.60 40.62
N PHE A 68 20.49 16.73 39.31
CA PHE A 68 21.44 17.54 38.55
C PHE A 68 21.04 19.01 38.64
N LEU A 69 21.91 19.84 39.23
CA LEU A 69 21.73 21.29 39.21
C LEU A 69 21.89 21.83 37.78
N PRO A 70 21.30 22.98 37.45
CA PRO A 70 21.51 23.62 36.15
C PRO A 70 22.99 23.81 35.83
N GLY A 71 23.39 23.50 34.60
CA GLY A 71 24.78 23.61 34.13
C GLY A 71 25.20 22.49 33.21
N GLU A 72 26.46 22.53 32.80
CA GLU A 72 27.12 21.45 32.04
C GLU A 72 27.95 20.57 32.99
N HIS A 73 27.65 19.28 33.01
CA HIS A 73 28.34 18.26 33.78
C HIS A 73 29.19 17.42 32.84
N SER A 74 30.43 17.89 32.60
CA SER A 74 31.36 17.20 31.72
C SER A 74 32.16 16.14 32.48
N PHE A 75 32.25 14.94 31.90
CA PHE A 75 33.06 13.84 32.41
C PHE A 75 33.63 13.05 31.22
N LYS A 76 34.94 12.79 31.20
CA LYS A 76 35.58 12.20 30.01
C LYS A 76 35.25 10.72 29.81
N ASP A 77 34.95 9.99 30.87
CA ASP A 77 34.69 8.55 30.79
C ASP A 77 33.19 8.24 30.78
N LYS A 78 32.85 6.98 31.06
CA LYS A 78 31.49 6.44 31.04
C LYS A 78 30.84 6.56 32.41
N PHE A 79 29.63 7.11 32.48
CA PHE A 79 28.85 7.14 33.72
C PHE A 79 28.07 5.84 33.88
N LYS A 80 28.33 5.09 34.97
CA LYS A 80 27.79 3.73 35.17
C LYS A 80 26.97 3.62 36.45
N ILE A 81 25.76 3.08 36.34
CA ILE A 81 24.93 2.71 37.50
C ILE A 81 24.55 1.24 37.36
N LYS A 82 24.74 0.46 38.44
CA LYS A 82 24.51 -0.99 38.43
C LYS A 82 23.95 -1.49 39.74
N GLY A 83 22.95 -2.37 39.65
CA GLY A 83 22.48 -3.20 40.77
C GLY A 83 21.67 -2.46 41.83
N VAL A 84 21.04 -1.35 41.47
CA VAL A 84 20.12 -0.59 42.32
C VAL A 84 18.71 -0.85 41.81
N SER A 85 17.75 -1.13 42.70
CA SER A 85 16.38 -1.45 42.28
C SER A 85 15.67 -0.24 41.67
N TYR A 86 15.79 0.95 42.26
CA TYR A 86 15.13 2.17 41.81
C TYR A 86 16.15 3.29 41.61
N VAL A 87 16.21 3.84 40.41
CA VAL A 87 17.10 4.96 40.09
C VAL A 87 16.29 6.10 39.48
N THR A 88 16.52 7.31 39.99
CA THR A 88 15.99 8.55 39.40
C THR A 88 17.15 9.46 39.01
N LEU A 89 17.22 9.88 37.76
CA LEU A 89 18.12 10.92 37.25
C LEU A 89 17.24 12.12 36.87
N ARG A 90 17.34 13.23 37.60
CA ARG A 90 16.46 14.39 37.38
C ARG A 90 17.27 15.67 37.26
N GLY A 91 17.07 16.40 36.16
CA GLY A 91 17.54 17.78 36.02
C GLY A 91 16.59 18.74 36.74
N ILE A 92 17.14 19.59 37.61
CA ILE A 92 16.36 20.65 38.26
C ILE A 92 16.06 21.73 37.23
N GLU A 93 14.77 21.99 37.00
CA GLU A 93 14.33 23.02 36.06
C GLU A 93 14.59 24.40 36.65
N SER A 94 15.29 25.25 35.90
CA SER A 94 15.51 26.65 36.24
C SER A 94 14.80 27.51 35.20
N GLN A 95 14.05 28.53 35.65
CA GLN A 95 13.37 29.46 34.75
C GLN A 95 14.33 30.24 33.84
N PHE A 96 15.62 30.29 34.19
CA PHE A 96 16.60 31.16 33.54
C PHE A 96 17.71 30.42 32.81
N GLN A 97 17.78 29.09 32.92
CA GLN A 97 18.88 28.30 32.37
C GLN A 97 18.37 27.08 31.62
N SER A 98 19.13 26.66 30.60
CA SER A 98 18.87 25.43 29.87
C SER A 98 18.86 24.22 30.81
N ARG A 99 18.14 23.16 30.41
CA ARG A 99 18.14 21.85 31.09
C ARG A 99 19.56 21.41 31.46
N ALA A 100 19.72 20.76 32.62
CA ALA A 100 21.00 20.23 33.04
C ALA A 100 21.57 19.29 31.96
N MET A 101 22.82 19.54 31.58
CA MET A 101 23.44 18.92 30.43
C MET A 101 24.54 17.97 30.88
N ILE A 102 24.40 16.69 30.56
CA ILE A 102 25.39 15.66 30.85
C ILE A 102 26.23 15.45 29.59
N ASN A 103 27.53 15.69 29.73
CA ASN A 103 28.52 15.56 28.66
C ASN A 103 29.52 14.47 29.05
N CYS A 104 29.23 13.22 28.69
CA CYS A 104 30.11 12.07 28.92
C CYS A 104 30.00 11.05 27.79
N GLU A 105 31.03 10.23 27.57
CA GLU A 105 31.10 9.29 26.42
C GLU A 105 29.88 8.35 26.31
N GLU A 106 29.42 7.79 27.44
CA GLU A 106 28.30 6.84 27.49
C GLU A 106 27.66 6.90 28.88
N VAL A 107 26.32 6.84 28.93
CA VAL A 107 25.57 6.63 30.18
C VAL A 107 25.04 5.20 30.18
N LYS A 108 25.64 4.35 31.00
CA LYS A 108 25.33 2.92 31.05
C LYS A 108 24.65 2.53 32.36
N ILE A 109 23.38 2.15 32.26
CA ILE A 109 22.54 1.80 33.41
C ILE A 109 22.15 0.33 33.29
N THR A 110 22.47 -0.47 34.31
CA THR A 110 22.35 -1.94 34.23
C THR A 110 21.72 -2.59 35.45
N ASN A 111 20.93 -3.65 35.24
CA ASN A 111 20.31 -4.47 36.28
C ASN A 111 19.49 -3.61 37.27
N ILE A 112 18.47 -2.92 36.76
CA ILE A 112 17.60 -2.01 37.53
C ILE A 112 16.15 -2.43 37.36
N THR A 113 15.36 -2.37 38.43
CA THR A 113 13.92 -2.67 38.35
C THR A 113 13.14 -1.47 37.81
N THR A 114 13.40 -0.27 38.29
CA THR A 114 12.75 0.94 37.79
C THR A 114 13.71 2.11 37.64
N LEU A 115 13.72 2.69 36.44
CA LEU A 115 14.52 3.85 36.08
C LEU A 115 13.62 5.02 35.69
N TYR A 116 13.87 6.18 36.27
CA TYR A 116 13.30 7.46 35.86
C TYR A 116 14.43 8.38 35.38
N ILE A 117 14.31 8.91 34.17
CA ILE A 117 15.18 9.97 33.65
C ILE A 117 14.27 11.15 33.28
N GLU A 118 14.50 12.30 33.91
CA GLU A 118 13.61 13.45 33.78
C GLU A 118 14.40 14.74 33.54
N ASN A 119 13.98 15.50 32.54
CA ASN A 119 14.44 16.88 32.31
C ASN A 119 15.98 17.00 32.15
N LEU A 120 16.58 16.06 31.42
CA LEU A 120 18.03 16.00 31.19
C LEU A 120 18.35 16.07 29.70
N LYS A 121 19.48 16.71 29.38
CA LYS A 121 20.07 16.72 28.05
C LYS A 121 21.40 15.98 28.05
N PHE A 122 21.60 15.05 27.13
CA PHE A 122 22.85 14.32 26.94
C PHE A 122 23.53 14.84 25.67
N ASN A 123 24.65 15.55 25.83
CA ASN A 123 25.27 16.34 24.76
C ASN A 123 26.76 16.03 24.59
N TYR A 124 27.08 14.91 23.94
CA TYR A 124 28.42 14.60 23.42
C TYR A 124 28.31 13.49 22.36
N TYR A 125 29.33 13.30 21.53
CA TYR A 125 29.35 12.29 20.48
C TYR A 125 30.44 11.26 20.80
N PRO A 126 30.18 9.96 20.72
CA PRO A 126 28.93 9.29 20.32
C PRO A 126 28.06 8.94 21.53
N ASN A 127 27.39 9.90 22.18
CA ASN A 127 26.67 9.58 23.41
C ASN A 127 25.45 8.71 23.14
N SER A 128 25.51 7.52 23.71
CA SER A 128 24.38 6.64 23.88
C SER A 128 23.97 6.60 25.35
N ILE A 129 22.66 6.63 25.58
CA ILE A 129 22.08 6.09 26.80
C ILE A 129 21.94 4.60 26.56
N LEU A 130 22.68 3.77 27.29
CA LEU A 130 22.57 2.32 27.22
C LEU A 130 21.87 1.78 28.47
N LEU A 131 20.68 1.27 28.29
CA LEU A 131 19.88 0.59 29.31
C LEU A 131 19.97 -0.91 29.09
N TYR A 132 20.54 -1.66 30.02
CA TYR A 132 20.70 -3.12 29.89
C TYR A 132 20.11 -3.84 31.09
N LYS A 133 19.13 -4.73 30.87
CA LYS A 133 18.40 -5.40 31.96
C LYS A 133 17.75 -4.38 32.90
N VAL A 134 16.95 -3.50 32.32
CA VAL A 134 16.13 -2.52 33.06
C VAL A 134 14.68 -2.94 32.92
N ASP A 135 14.03 -3.38 34.01
CA ASP A 135 12.66 -3.89 33.91
C ASP A 135 11.74 -2.76 33.42
N THR A 136 11.64 -1.64 34.14
CA THR A 136 10.83 -0.50 33.71
C THR A 136 11.66 0.77 33.58
N ALA A 137 11.58 1.45 32.43
CA ALA A 137 12.22 2.73 32.21
C ALA A 137 11.21 3.82 31.81
N HIS A 138 11.31 4.98 32.43
CA HIS A 138 10.53 6.18 32.12
C HIS A 138 11.46 7.34 31.79
N LEU A 139 11.42 7.80 30.55
CA LEU A 139 12.18 8.95 30.05
C LEU A 139 11.20 10.08 29.76
N PHE A 140 11.33 11.19 30.47
CA PHE A 140 10.45 12.35 30.34
C PHE A 140 11.25 13.63 30.08
N LYS A 141 10.93 14.36 29.01
CA LYS A 141 11.66 15.58 28.62
C LYS A 141 13.17 15.36 28.48
N VAL A 142 13.55 14.18 27.97
CA VAL A 142 14.94 13.80 27.74
C VAL A 142 15.35 14.24 26.34
N SER A 143 16.54 14.82 26.21
CA SER A 143 17.17 15.04 24.89
C SER A 143 18.48 14.27 24.78
N ALA A 144 18.65 13.44 23.75
CA ALA A 144 19.88 12.68 23.51
C ALA A 144 20.16 12.48 22.01
N GLN A 145 21.29 11.91 21.65
CA GLN A 145 21.54 11.49 20.26
C GLN A 145 21.12 10.05 20.01
N PHE A 146 21.42 9.15 20.95
CA PHE A 146 21.11 7.72 20.83
C PHE A 146 20.57 7.16 22.16
N LEU A 147 19.61 6.24 22.05
CA LEU A 147 19.08 5.44 23.14
C LEU A 147 19.08 3.98 22.71
N SER A 148 19.80 3.14 23.46
CA SER A 148 19.79 1.69 23.28
C SER A 148 19.22 1.04 24.54
N VAL A 149 18.16 0.24 24.37
CA VAL A 149 17.53 -0.52 25.45
C VAL A 149 17.61 -2.00 25.09
N ILE A 150 18.21 -2.79 25.97
CA ILE A 150 18.48 -4.21 25.74
C ILE A 150 17.97 -5.01 26.94
N ALA A 151 17.17 -6.04 26.67
CA ALA A 151 16.61 -6.95 27.67
C ALA A 151 15.79 -6.24 28.75
N GLY A 152 14.86 -5.38 28.35
CA GLY A 152 13.95 -4.67 29.26
C GLY A 152 12.57 -5.31 29.39
N TYR A 153 11.74 -4.83 30.32
CA TYR A 153 10.34 -5.26 30.43
C TYR A 153 9.40 -4.22 29.83
N SER A 154 9.49 -2.94 30.22
CA SER A 154 8.70 -1.83 29.71
C SER A 154 9.52 -0.55 29.54
N LEU A 155 9.23 0.22 28.48
CA LEU A 155 9.85 1.51 28.18
C LEU A 155 8.77 2.56 27.88
N ASN A 156 8.85 3.70 28.56
CA ASN A 156 8.00 4.86 28.32
C ASN A 156 8.88 6.07 27.99
N ILE A 157 8.69 6.66 26.82
CA ILE A 157 9.39 7.85 26.33
C ILE A 157 8.35 8.93 26.05
N LEU A 158 8.43 10.04 26.79
CA LEU A 158 7.41 11.07 26.81
C LEU A 158 8.05 12.45 26.61
N GLN A 159 7.51 13.26 25.71
CA GLN A 159 7.94 14.66 25.49
C GLN A 159 9.45 14.80 25.26
N SER A 160 10.06 13.83 24.56
CA SER A 160 11.52 13.70 24.45
C SER A 160 12.01 13.96 23.03
N GLU A 161 13.31 14.22 22.87
CA GLU A 161 13.92 14.58 21.60
C GLU A 161 15.19 13.75 21.36
N PHE A 162 15.25 13.02 20.25
CA PHE A 162 16.42 12.25 19.87
C PHE A 162 16.93 12.70 18.50
N ILE A 163 18.04 13.44 18.50
CA ILE A 163 18.55 14.11 17.30
C ILE A 163 20.01 13.69 17.06
N ALA A 164 20.25 12.93 16.01
CA ALA A 164 21.59 12.53 15.59
C ALA A 164 22.06 13.33 14.36
N HIS A 165 23.26 13.92 14.44
CA HIS A 165 23.85 14.72 13.36
C HIS A 165 24.68 13.92 12.36
N HIS A 166 25.04 12.69 12.72
CA HIS A 166 25.87 11.82 11.90
C HIS A 166 25.16 10.49 11.70
N ARG A 167 25.38 9.87 10.54
CA ARG A 167 24.96 8.50 10.29
C ARG A 167 25.67 7.62 11.31
N SER A 168 24.92 6.80 12.04
CA SER A 168 25.53 5.76 12.86
C SER A 168 26.40 4.89 11.94
N MET A 169 27.68 4.70 12.30
CA MET A 169 28.56 3.79 11.55
C MET A 169 28.17 2.33 11.79
N THR A 170 27.43 2.07 12.87
CA THR A 170 26.82 0.79 13.19
C THR A 170 25.35 0.82 12.79
N TRP A 171 24.77 -0.33 12.44
CA TRP A 171 23.37 -0.50 12.00
C TRP A 171 22.33 -0.21 13.11
N THR A 172 22.64 0.69 14.02
CA THR A 172 21.85 1.01 15.20
C THR A 172 21.00 2.23 14.93
N ALA A 173 19.69 2.08 15.08
CA ALA A 173 18.76 3.21 15.07
C ALA A 173 19.06 4.21 16.21
N ILE A 174 18.55 5.43 16.06
CA ILE A 174 18.60 6.48 17.07
C ILE A 174 17.96 5.99 18.37
N ILE A 175 16.79 5.36 18.27
CA ILE A 175 16.19 4.58 19.34
C ILE A 175 16.23 3.13 18.92
N ASP A 176 17.06 2.35 19.58
CA ASP A 176 17.21 0.92 19.36
C ASP A 176 16.74 0.16 20.60
N VAL A 177 15.75 -0.70 20.41
CA VAL A 177 15.10 -1.45 21.48
C VAL A 177 15.17 -2.92 21.13
N SER A 178 15.86 -3.71 21.94
CA SER A 178 16.02 -5.15 21.74
C SER A 178 15.61 -5.93 23.00
N ASP A 179 15.01 -7.09 22.78
CA ASP A 179 14.61 -8.03 23.83
C ASP A 179 13.64 -7.42 24.88
N ILE A 180 12.75 -6.49 24.48
CA ILE A 180 11.71 -5.99 25.39
C ILE A 180 10.55 -6.97 25.51
N MET A 181 10.17 -7.28 26.76
CA MET A 181 9.20 -8.33 27.04
C MET A 181 7.72 -7.89 27.09
N ASN A 182 7.40 -6.62 27.35
CA ASN A 182 6.01 -6.22 27.58
C ASN A 182 5.58 -5.02 26.73
N ALA A 183 6.08 -3.82 27.02
CA ALA A 183 5.48 -2.62 26.43
C ALA A 183 6.48 -1.53 26.05
N VAL A 184 6.26 -0.88 24.90
CA VAL A 184 6.97 0.33 24.48
C VAL A 184 5.96 1.43 24.18
N VAL A 185 6.09 2.57 24.86
CA VAL A 185 5.25 3.76 24.67
C VAL A 185 6.13 4.94 24.29
N LEU A 186 5.91 5.51 23.10
CA LEU A 186 6.50 6.76 22.66
C LEU A 186 5.39 7.79 22.50
N LYS A 187 5.50 8.95 23.15
CA LYS A 187 4.50 10.01 23.03
C LYS A 187 5.15 11.39 22.96
N ASP A 188 4.59 12.29 22.14
CA ASP A 188 5.03 13.69 22.03
C ASP A 188 6.54 13.77 21.75
N THR A 189 7.06 12.86 20.93
CA THR A 189 8.51 12.65 20.77
C THR A 189 8.97 13.12 19.39
N LEU A 190 10.15 13.74 19.33
CA LEU A 190 10.83 14.10 18.09
C LEU A 190 12.02 13.18 17.89
N ILE A 191 12.10 12.51 16.74
CA ILE A 191 13.27 11.71 16.34
C ILE A 191 13.79 12.24 15.00
N SER A 192 15.07 12.55 14.90
CA SER A 192 15.63 13.15 13.69
C SER A 192 17.08 12.74 13.42
N GLY A 193 17.37 12.45 12.15
CA GLY A 193 18.66 11.95 11.68
C GLY A 193 18.65 10.44 11.49
N GLY A 194 19.75 9.89 10.98
CA GLY A 194 20.03 8.45 10.89
C GLY A 194 18.84 7.55 10.51
N ASP A 195 18.85 6.36 11.08
CA ASP A 195 17.72 5.42 11.16
C ASP A 195 16.97 5.77 12.46
N CYS A 196 15.66 5.99 12.43
CA CYS A 196 14.99 6.62 13.57
C CYS A 196 14.69 5.63 14.71
N LEU A 197 13.94 4.57 14.42
CA LEU A 197 13.41 3.66 15.44
C LEU A 197 13.53 2.21 14.99
N SER A 198 14.21 1.40 15.79
CA SER A 198 14.29 -0.06 15.65
C SER A 198 13.79 -0.70 16.93
N VAL A 199 12.83 -1.61 16.81
CA VAL A 199 12.30 -2.40 17.91
C VAL A 199 12.31 -3.87 17.51
N PHE A 200 12.99 -4.66 18.31
CA PHE A 200 13.15 -6.09 18.12
C PHE A 200 12.74 -6.81 19.41
N THR A 201 11.77 -7.72 19.31
CA THR A 201 11.24 -8.46 20.46
C THR A 201 11.01 -9.93 20.12
N TYR A 202 11.14 -10.77 21.14
CA TYR A 202 10.78 -12.20 21.11
C TYR A 202 9.55 -12.49 21.96
N SER A 203 8.83 -11.47 22.43
CA SER A 203 7.73 -11.65 23.38
C SER A 203 6.38 -11.85 22.70
N GLU A 204 5.67 -12.88 23.16
CA GLU A 204 4.28 -13.17 22.81
C GLU A 204 3.29 -12.12 23.31
N CYS A 205 3.67 -11.32 24.32
CA CYS A 205 2.80 -10.33 24.97
C CYS A 205 3.25 -8.90 24.71
N PHE A 206 3.95 -8.66 23.61
CA PHE A 206 4.47 -7.34 23.28
C PHE A 206 3.38 -6.36 22.80
N HIS A 207 3.33 -5.18 23.41
CA HIS A 207 2.49 -4.06 23.01
C HIS A 207 3.34 -2.84 22.68
N MET A 208 2.95 -2.12 21.63
CA MET A 208 3.61 -0.87 21.28
C MET A 208 2.60 0.22 20.98
N THR A 209 2.85 1.41 21.51
CA THR A 209 2.09 2.62 21.18
C THR A 209 3.05 3.75 20.83
N ILE A 210 2.94 4.28 19.62
CA ILE A 210 3.59 5.52 19.20
C ILE A 210 2.50 6.54 18.95
N ASN A 211 2.54 7.66 19.67
CA ASN A 211 1.52 8.69 19.57
C ASN A 211 2.14 10.09 19.46
N ASP A 212 1.54 10.97 18.67
CA ASP A 212 1.95 12.39 18.56
C ASP A 212 3.46 12.54 18.30
N THR A 213 4.02 11.74 17.38
CA THR A 213 5.47 11.62 17.18
C THR A 213 5.87 12.05 15.78
N ILE A 214 6.93 12.86 15.70
CA ILE A 214 7.50 13.32 14.43
C ILE A 214 8.85 12.64 14.22
N MET A 215 9.01 12.00 13.06
CA MET A 215 10.25 11.33 12.67
C MET A 215 10.77 11.91 11.36
N SER A 216 12.03 12.36 11.36
CA SER A 216 12.73 12.87 10.18
C SER A 216 14.03 12.08 9.97
N CYS A 217 13.92 10.97 9.27
CA CYS A 217 15.01 10.00 9.11
C CYS A 217 15.81 10.31 7.85
N SER A 218 17.14 10.29 7.96
CA SER A 218 18.06 10.62 6.85
C SER A 218 18.77 9.41 6.26
N ALA A 219 18.51 8.22 6.81
CA ALA A 219 19.15 6.97 6.44
C ALA A 219 18.31 5.74 6.83
N GLY A 220 18.67 4.59 6.24
CA GLY A 220 18.27 3.24 6.66
C GLY A 220 16.77 3.04 6.81
N ASN A 221 16.26 2.74 7.99
CA ASN A 221 14.82 2.56 8.20
C ASN A 221 14.22 3.67 9.07
N GLY A 222 13.00 4.09 8.73
CA GLY A 222 12.25 5.04 9.56
C GLY A 222 11.77 4.38 10.86
N ILE A 223 10.75 3.55 10.76
CA ILE A 223 10.26 2.70 11.85
C ILE A 223 10.46 1.25 11.44
N SER A 224 11.16 0.47 12.24
CA SER A 224 11.28 -0.98 12.07
C SER A 224 10.85 -1.67 13.35
N ILE A 225 9.81 -2.49 13.28
CA ILE A 225 9.33 -3.31 14.39
C ILE A 225 9.32 -4.77 13.93
N PHE A 226 10.04 -5.62 14.65
CA PHE A 226 10.16 -7.04 14.38
C PHE A 226 9.78 -7.84 15.62
N ASN A 227 8.81 -8.75 15.46
CA ASN A 227 8.47 -9.77 16.44
C ASN A 227 8.72 -11.17 15.87
N THR A 228 9.88 -11.76 16.20
CA THR A 228 10.35 -13.01 15.59
C THR A 228 9.89 -14.28 16.33
N TYR A 229 8.68 -14.27 16.90
CA TYR A 229 8.20 -15.43 17.65
C TYR A 229 7.55 -16.47 16.71
N ASP A 230 8.27 -17.57 16.47
CA ASP A 230 7.97 -18.58 15.43
C ASP A 230 6.91 -19.64 15.81
N LYS A 231 6.41 -19.71 17.05
CA LYS A 231 5.53 -20.83 17.44
C LYS A 231 4.07 -20.59 17.12
N GLU A 232 3.59 -21.28 16.09
CA GLU A 232 2.23 -21.17 15.52
C GLU A 232 1.06 -21.59 16.45
N SER A 233 1.31 -22.16 17.64
CA SER A 233 0.29 -22.97 18.35
C SER A 233 -0.46 -22.33 19.51
N ASP A 234 0.00 -21.22 20.11
CA ASP A 234 -0.61 -20.68 21.34
C ASP A 234 -0.54 -19.14 21.37
N TYR A 235 -1.28 -18.45 20.51
CA TYR A 235 -1.20 -16.99 20.44
C TYR A 235 -2.19 -16.29 21.39
N PRO A 236 -1.70 -15.41 22.27
CA PRO A 236 -2.58 -14.54 23.04
C PRO A 236 -3.21 -13.50 22.10
N GLU A 237 -4.54 -13.36 22.17
CA GLU A 237 -5.32 -12.37 21.39
C GLU A 237 -4.96 -10.89 21.70
N SER A 238 -4.01 -10.63 22.58
CA SER A 238 -3.82 -9.31 23.18
C SER A 238 -2.73 -8.44 22.55
N THR A 239 -1.84 -8.92 21.68
CA THR A 239 -0.73 -8.05 21.23
C THR A 239 -1.11 -7.05 20.15
N ASP A 240 -0.92 -5.76 20.44
CA ASP A 240 -1.29 -4.66 19.56
C ASP A 240 -0.10 -3.73 19.33
N ILE A 241 0.13 -3.38 18.06
CA ILE A 241 0.99 -2.26 17.64
C ILE A 241 0.07 -1.13 17.15
N ILE A 242 0.13 0.00 17.83
CA ILE A 242 -0.70 1.18 17.55
C ILE A 242 0.19 2.37 17.26
N LEU A 243 0.10 2.91 16.04
CA LEU A 243 0.72 4.18 15.68
C LEU A 243 -0.40 5.18 15.43
N SER A 244 -0.37 6.31 16.14
CA SER A 244 -1.38 7.37 16.03
C SER A 244 -0.76 8.75 15.90
N ASN A 245 -1.27 9.58 14.99
CA ASN A 245 -0.77 10.94 14.76
C ASN A 245 0.76 10.98 14.55
N VAL A 246 1.26 10.12 13.66
CA VAL A 246 2.69 10.01 13.35
C VAL A 246 2.97 10.63 12.00
N THR A 247 3.91 11.57 11.97
CA THR A 247 4.48 12.10 10.73
C THR A 247 5.86 11.50 10.53
N SER A 248 6.03 10.70 9.48
CA SER A 248 7.32 10.11 9.10
C SER A 248 7.80 10.71 7.78
N ILE A 249 8.92 11.42 7.86
CA ILE A 249 9.61 12.02 6.73
C ILE A 249 10.91 11.26 6.58
N SER A 250 11.10 10.59 5.45
CA SER A 250 12.29 9.78 5.26
C SER A 250 12.97 10.09 3.94
N ARG A 251 14.27 10.43 4.02
CA ARG A 251 15.11 10.73 2.87
C ARG A 251 16.19 9.66 2.78
N ASN A 252 16.23 8.89 1.70
CA ASN A 252 17.25 7.85 1.44
C ASN A 252 17.17 6.62 2.35
N SER A 253 15.96 6.21 2.76
CA SER A 253 15.72 5.08 3.67
C SER A 253 15.20 3.85 2.93
N SER A 254 15.76 2.66 3.05
CA SER A 254 15.19 1.44 2.42
C SER A 254 13.72 1.19 2.77
N THR A 255 13.26 1.59 3.97
CA THR A 255 11.87 1.44 4.38
C THR A 255 11.42 2.55 5.32
N SER A 256 10.21 3.07 5.11
CA SER A 256 9.65 4.15 5.94
C SER A 256 9.06 3.60 7.23
N ILE A 257 8.22 2.58 7.09
CA ILE A 257 7.56 1.88 8.18
C ILE A 257 7.56 0.40 7.80
N TYR A 258 8.26 -0.40 8.59
CA TYR A 258 8.29 -1.85 8.54
C TYR A 258 7.74 -2.39 9.85
N VAL A 259 6.68 -3.17 9.79
CA VAL A 259 6.11 -3.84 10.97
C VAL A 259 5.88 -5.29 10.63
N ASP A 260 6.59 -6.19 11.30
CA ASP A 260 6.32 -7.63 11.30
C ASP A 260 5.90 -8.06 12.70
N HIS A 261 4.63 -8.40 12.84
CA HIS A 261 4.00 -8.67 14.13
C HIS A 261 3.01 -9.82 14.05
N LEU A 262 2.79 -10.48 15.19
CA LEU A 262 1.87 -11.60 15.27
C LEU A 262 0.42 -11.15 15.46
N GLY A 263 0.23 -10.09 16.26
CA GLY A 263 -1.08 -9.55 16.62
C GLY A 263 -1.50 -8.37 15.75
N LYS A 264 -2.38 -7.51 16.28
CA LYS A 264 -3.04 -6.46 15.49
C LYS A 264 -2.09 -5.31 15.20
N ILE A 265 -2.24 -4.72 14.02
CA ILE A 265 -1.51 -3.51 13.61
C ILE A 265 -2.54 -2.43 13.30
N LYS A 266 -2.45 -1.29 13.99
CA LYS A 266 -3.35 -0.15 13.81
C LYS A 266 -2.56 1.11 13.50
N LEU A 267 -2.86 1.71 12.35
CA LEU A 267 -2.31 2.98 11.91
C LEU A 267 -3.43 4.03 11.84
N ILE A 268 -3.30 5.11 12.60
CA ILE A 268 -4.33 6.16 12.71
C ILE A 268 -3.67 7.52 12.48
N ASP A 269 -4.21 8.35 11.58
CA ASP A 269 -3.66 9.70 11.34
C ASP A 269 -2.16 9.66 10.99
N ILE A 270 -1.78 8.83 10.03
CA ILE A 270 -0.39 8.66 9.62
C ILE A 270 -0.12 9.46 8.36
N GLN A 271 0.92 10.28 8.39
CA GLN A 271 1.44 10.95 7.21
C GLN A 271 2.84 10.44 6.91
N VAL A 272 3.01 9.80 5.75
CA VAL A 272 4.31 9.36 5.25
C VAL A 272 4.68 10.15 4.00
N LEU A 273 5.73 10.94 4.14
CA LEU A 273 6.37 11.68 3.05
C LEU A 273 7.74 11.01 2.84
N SER A 274 7.75 9.92 2.09
CA SER A 274 8.93 9.08 1.96
C SER A 274 9.18 8.73 0.52
N ILE A 275 10.43 8.39 0.23
CA ILE A 275 10.87 7.86 -1.05
C ILE A 275 10.89 6.32 -1.10
N HIS A 276 10.44 5.57 -0.08
CA HIS A 276 10.45 4.08 -0.15
C HIS A 276 9.24 3.41 0.53
N ASN A 277 9.21 2.07 0.56
CA ASN A 277 8.05 1.25 0.93
C ASN A 277 7.51 1.47 2.36
N ILE A 278 6.24 1.06 2.53
CA ILE A 278 5.65 0.72 3.83
C ILE A 278 5.25 -0.74 3.76
N MET A 279 5.75 -1.54 4.71
CA MET A 279 5.48 -2.97 4.77
C MET A 279 4.86 -3.33 6.12
N LEU A 280 3.65 -3.87 6.09
CA LEU A 280 2.92 -4.32 7.26
C LEU A 280 2.64 -5.81 7.13
N ILE A 281 3.16 -6.62 8.05
CA ILE A 281 3.00 -8.06 8.09
C ILE A 281 2.34 -8.39 9.42
N SER A 282 1.13 -8.95 9.36
CA SER A 282 0.44 -9.48 10.54
C SER A 282 0.07 -10.95 10.33
N THR A 283 0.65 -11.84 11.12
CA THR A 283 0.42 -13.27 10.92
C THR A 283 -1.02 -13.67 11.30
N PHE A 284 -1.54 -13.16 12.43
CA PHE A 284 -2.85 -13.54 12.96
C PHE A 284 -3.77 -12.37 13.26
N GLY A 285 -3.23 -11.17 13.42
CA GLY A 285 -3.99 -9.99 13.76
C GLY A 285 -4.66 -9.31 12.57
N GLU A 286 -5.63 -8.47 12.90
CA GLU A 286 -6.20 -7.50 11.97
C GLU A 286 -5.19 -6.40 11.67
N ILE A 287 -5.11 -5.98 10.40
CA ILE A 287 -4.41 -4.76 10.00
C ILE A 287 -5.46 -3.69 9.68
N SER A 288 -5.47 -2.61 10.45
CA SER A 288 -6.41 -1.50 10.29
C SER A 288 -5.69 -0.17 10.05
N LEU A 289 -6.04 0.51 8.96
CA LEU A 289 -5.51 1.81 8.59
C LEU A 289 -6.67 2.82 8.55
N THR A 290 -6.54 3.92 9.28
CA THR A 290 -7.54 5.00 9.33
C THR A 290 -6.86 6.35 9.11
N ARG A 291 -7.29 7.10 8.10
CA ARG A 291 -6.73 8.44 7.76
C ARG A 291 -5.22 8.37 7.54
N VAL A 292 -4.79 7.50 6.61
CA VAL A 292 -3.38 7.30 6.26
C VAL A 292 -3.09 7.92 4.91
N PHE A 293 -2.09 8.80 4.86
CA PHE A 293 -1.66 9.48 3.64
C PHE A 293 -0.20 9.13 3.32
N ILE A 294 0.01 8.52 2.15
CA ILE A 294 1.32 8.11 1.64
C ILE A 294 1.52 8.79 0.30
N SER A 295 2.63 9.52 0.16
CA SER A 295 2.96 10.17 -1.11
C SER A 295 4.44 10.11 -1.44
N ASN A 296 4.74 10.00 -2.74
CA ASN A 296 6.09 10.05 -3.33
C ASN A 296 7.02 8.90 -2.94
N ALA A 297 6.48 7.75 -2.54
CA ALA A 297 7.26 6.55 -2.22
C ALA A 297 7.73 5.85 -3.51
N GLU A 298 8.99 5.44 -3.64
CA GLU A 298 9.45 4.69 -4.82
C GLU A 298 8.73 3.34 -4.96
N ASP A 299 8.43 2.73 -3.81
CA ASP A 299 7.78 1.43 -3.69
C ASP A 299 6.32 1.56 -3.19
N ASP A 300 5.67 0.43 -2.98
CA ASP A 300 4.28 0.30 -2.59
C ASP A 300 4.01 0.34 -1.08
N LEU A 301 2.73 0.50 -0.75
CA LEU A 301 2.19 0.06 0.53
C LEU A 301 1.88 -1.43 0.42
N SER A 302 2.73 -2.27 1.03
CA SER A 302 2.57 -3.71 1.05
C SER A 302 1.95 -4.16 2.39
N ILE A 303 0.85 -4.90 2.32
CA ILE A 303 0.14 -5.44 3.48
C ILE A 303 0.02 -6.95 3.34
N PHE A 304 0.50 -7.70 4.33
CA PHE A 304 0.48 -9.15 4.35
C PHE A 304 -0.29 -9.65 5.57
N THR A 305 -1.32 -10.48 5.38
CA THR A 305 -1.93 -11.18 6.52
C THR A 305 -2.32 -12.63 6.25
N LYS A 306 -1.78 -13.59 7.02
CA LYS A 306 -2.08 -15.01 6.74
C LYS A 306 -3.52 -15.38 7.06
N THR A 307 -4.05 -14.85 8.17
CA THR A 307 -5.39 -15.22 8.68
C THR A 307 -6.24 -14.03 9.12
N GLY A 308 -5.65 -12.85 9.27
CA GLY A 308 -6.32 -11.65 9.73
C GLY A 308 -7.25 -11.03 8.69
N GLN A 309 -7.98 -10.02 9.16
CA GLN A 309 -8.79 -9.13 8.31
C GLN A 309 -8.00 -7.85 8.01
N ILE A 310 -8.31 -7.23 6.87
CA ILE A 310 -7.76 -5.92 6.51
C ILE A 310 -8.89 -4.90 6.42
N ALA A 311 -8.77 -3.80 7.15
CA ALA A 311 -9.72 -2.70 7.15
C ALA A 311 -9.02 -1.38 6.85
N LEU A 312 -9.29 -0.79 5.68
CA LEU A 312 -8.73 0.49 5.25
C LEU A 312 -9.84 1.53 5.17
N THR A 313 -9.70 2.64 5.90
CA THR A 313 -10.66 3.75 5.91
C THR A 313 -9.93 5.08 5.71
N ASP A 314 -10.35 5.86 4.70
CA ASP A 314 -9.74 7.17 4.38
C ASP A 314 -8.23 7.05 4.10
N VAL A 315 -7.82 6.07 3.28
CA VAL A 315 -6.42 5.84 2.93
C VAL A 315 -6.12 6.39 1.54
N SER A 316 -5.06 7.20 1.42
CA SER A 316 -4.60 7.76 0.15
C SER A 316 -3.15 7.35 -0.12
N VAL A 317 -2.92 6.73 -1.27
CA VAL A 317 -1.62 6.30 -1.76
C VAL A 317 -1.39 6.95 -3.12
N ALA A 318 -0.46 7.90 -3.21
CA ALA A 318 -0.26 8.67 -4.43
C ALA A 318 1.21 8.77 -4.84
N ASN A 319 1.47 8.79 -6.16
CA ASN A 319 2.82 8.89 -6.72
C ASN A 319 3.75 7.81 -6.14
N SER A 320 3.32 6.54 -6.15
CA SER A 320 4.06 5.46 -5.50
C SER A 320 4.15 4.15 -6.28
N GLY A 321 4.63 3.06 -5.66
CA GLY A 321 4.50 1.71 -6.22
C GLY A 321 3.04 1.27 -6.39
N GLY A 322 2.16 1.65 -5.45
CA GLY A 322 0.74 1.26 -5.42
C GLY A 322 0.31 0.73 -4.05
N LEU A 323 -0.81 0.02 -4.01
CA LEU A 323 -1.27 -0.73 -2.83
C LEU A 323 -1.24 -2.23 -3.15
N TYR A 324 -0.39 -2.99 -2.46
CA TYR A 324 -0.30 -4.43 -2.56
C TYR A 324 -0.82 -5.07 -1.28
N ILE A 325 -1.75 -6.01 -1.43
CA ILE A 325 -2.31 -6.80 -0.35
C ILE A 325 -2.09 -8.27 -0.70
N ASP A 326 -1.38 -9.00 0.16
CA ASP A 326 -1.20 -10.44 0.01
C ASP A 326 -1.78 -11.19 1.20
N TYR A 327 -2.51 -12.26 0.88
CA TYR A 327 -3.36 -13.01 1.77
C TYR A 327 -4.40 -12.12 2.47
N CYS A 328 -5.67 -12.34 2.14
CA CYS A 328 -6.75 -11.65 2.82
C CYS A 328 -7.95 -12.56 2.92
N SER A 329 -8.35 -12.88 4.16
CA SER A 329 -9.60 -13.57 4.44
C SER A 329 -10.76 -12.66 4.03
N SER A 330 -10.86 -11.50 4.69
CA SER A 330 -11.82 -10.44 4.41
C SER A 330 -11.12 -9.07 4.39
N CYS A 331 -11.30 -8.35 3.29
CA CYS A 331 -10.74 -7.04 3.03
C CYS A 331 -11.87 -6.02 2.89
N THR A 332 -11.86 -4.96 3.68
CA THR A 332 -12.81 -3.84 3.54
C THR A 332 -12.05 -2.55 3.27
N LEU A 333 -12.30 -1.95 2.10
CA LEU A 333 -11.69 -0.72 1.64
C LEU A 333 -12.77 0.35 1.52
N THR A 334 -12.72 1.36 2.38
CA THR A 334 -13.68 2.47 2.42
C THR A 334 -12.96 3.79 2.20
N ASN A 335 -13.40 4.55 1.19
CA ASN A 335 -12.78 5.83 0.82
C ASN A 335 -11.27 5.72 0.58
N VAL A 336 -10.86 4.66 -0.14
CA VAL A 336 -9.46 4.42 -0.50
C VAL A 336 -9.15 5.06 -1.85
N HIS A 337 -8.10 5.88 -1.91
CA HIS A 337 -7.61 6.52 -3.12
C HIS A 337 -6.21 6.01 -3.49
N VAL A 338 -6.05 5.42 -4.67
CA VAL A 338 -4.73 5.03 -5.19
C VAL A 338 -4.50 5.67 -6.56
N SER A 339 -3.48 6.52 -6.68
CA SER A 339 -3.27 7.26 -7.92
C SER A 339 -1.83 7.58 -8.31
N ASN A 340 -1.63 7.74 -9.62
CA ASN A 340 -0.33 8.06 -10.22
C ASN A 340 0.78 7.07 -9.81
N SER A 341 0.41 5.81 -9.55
CA SER A 341 1.33 4.79 -9.06
C SER A 341 1.73 3.79 -10.15
N SER A 342 2.76 2.98 -9.88
CA SER A 342 3.20 1.91 -10.77
C SER A 342 2.06 0.94 -11.07
N TYR A 343 1.25 0.58 -10.07
CA TYR A 343 -0.04 -0.10 -10.19
C TYR A 343 -1.05 0.53 -9.23
N GLY A 344 -2.34 0.27 -9.43
CA GLY A 344 -3.37 0.71 -8.49
C GLY A 344 -3.42 -0.19 -7.25
N ILE A 345 -4.41 -1.06 -7.17
CA ILE A 345 -4.58 -2.01 -6.06
C ILE A 345 -4.32 -3.42 -6.58
N ILE A 346 -3.43 -4.16 -5.93
CA ILE A 346 -3.21 -5.58 -6.18
C ILE A 346 -3.62 -6.34 -4.92
N VAL A 347 -4.48 -7.35 -5.07
CA VAL A 347 -4.86 -8.27 -4.01
C VAL A 347 -4.54 -9.69 -4.45
N GLU A 348 -3.64 -10.38 -3.75
CA GLU A 348 -3.27 -11.77 -4.02
C GLU A 348 -3.71 -12.71 -2.89
N ASN A 349 -3.82 -14.00 -3.23
CA ASN A 349 -4.13 -15.09 -2.30
C ASN A 349 -5.38 -14.85 -1.41
N THR A 350 -6.40 -14.16 -1.94
CA THR A 350 -7.66 -13.90 -1.21
C THR A 350 -8.58 -15.13 -1.19
N LYS A 351 -9.31 -15.33 -0.07
CA LYS A 351 -10.13 -16.53 0.17
C LYS A 351 -11.62 -16.31 0.43
N GLU A 352 -12.06 -15.13 0.87
CA GLU A 352 -13.48 -14.92 1.18
C GLU A 352 -14.05 -13.72 0.45
N ALA A 353 -13.67 -12.49 0.84
CA ALA A 353 -14.31 -11.29 0.33
C ALA A 353 -13.37 -10.08 0.27
N ILE A 354 -13.57 -9.27 -0.75
CA ILE A 354 -12.98 -7.94 -0.91
C ILE A 354 -14.13 -6.97 -1.14
N SER A 355 -14.32 -6.01 -0.25
CA SER A 355 -15.40 -5.03 -0.29
C SER A 355 -14.83 -3.63 -0.56
N LEU A 356 -15.31 -2.97 -1.61
CA LEU A 356 -14.94 -1.59 -1.96
C LEU A 356 -16.16 -0.67 -1.77
N VAL A 357 -15.96 0.41 -1.03
CA VAL A 357 -16.93 1.48 -0.79
C VAL A 357 -16.27 2.82 -1.08
N ASN A 358 -16.79 3.59 -2.04
CA ASN A 358 -16.26 4.92 -2.37
C ASN A 358 -14.75 4.94 -2.73
N CYS A 359 -14.24 3.91 -3.41
CA CYS A 359 -12.82 3.84 -3.77
C CYS A 359 -12.55 4.56 -5.09
N THR A 360 -11.39 5.21 -5.21
CA THR A 360 -10.93 5.83 -6.46
C THR A 360 -9.55 5.32 -6.83
N ILE A 361 -9.42 4.65 -7.97
CA ILE A 361 -8.18 4.05 -8.47
C ILE A 361 -7.87 4.66 -9.83
N ALA A 362 -6.88 5.55 -9.90
CA ALA A 362 -6.71 6.39 -11.08
C ALA A 362 -5.28 6.64 -11.56
N ASN A 363 -5.10 6.78 -12.88
CA ASN A 363 -3.83 7.16 -13.50
C ASN A 363 -2.65 6.20 -13.17
N ASN A 364 -2.91 4.92 -12.95
CA ASN A 364 -1.87 3.93 -12.64
C ASN A 364 -1.32 3.27 -13.92
N ARG A 365 -0.06 2.82 -13.90
CA ARG A 365 0.65 2.35 -15.11
C ARG A 365 0.55 0.85 -15.40
N ASN A 366 0.15 0.04 -14.43
CA ASN A 366 0.12 -1.42 -14.52
C ASN A 366 -1.16 -1.99 -13.89
N THR A 367 -2.31 -1.70 -14.51
CA THR A 367 -3.69 -1.98 -14.04
C THR A 367 -4.22 -1.03 -12.96
N GLY A 368 -5.54 -0.85 -12.94
CA GLY A 368 -6.27 -0.25 -11.83
C GLY A 368 -6.39 -1.22 -10.65
N LEU A 369 -7.13 -2.31 -10.81
CA LEU A 369 -7.39 -3.28 -9.74
C LEU A 369 -7.08 -4.70 -10.21
N ARG A 370 -6.12 -5.37 -9.56
CA ARG A 370 -5.80 -6.78 -9.79
C ARG A 370 -6.25 -7.62 -8.60
N VAL A 371 -6.99 -8.70 -8.85
CA VAL A 371 -7.42 -9.64 -7.79
C VAL A 371 -7.10 -11.08 -8.20
N LYS A 372 -6.35 -11.80 -7.36
CA LYS A 372 -6.00 -13.21 -7.53
C LYS A 372 -6.42 -14.02 -6.31
N GLY A 373 -7.08 -15.16 -6.53
CA GLY A 373 -7.51 -16.08 -5.47
C GLY A 373 -8.90 -16.66 -5.69
N GLN A 374 -9.59 -17.00 -4.61
CA GLN A 374 -10.96 -17.53 -4.62
C GLN A 374 -11.82 -16.68 -3.69
N ALA A 375 -12.41 -15.59 -4.20
CA ALA A 375 -13.11 -14.62 -3.36
C ALA A 375 -14.25 -13.90 -4.09
N LYS A 376 -15.08 -13.21 -3.31
CA LYS A 376 -16.07 -12.26 -3.82
C LYS A 376 -15.51 -10.84 -3.79
N LEU A 377 -15.33 -10.22 -4.94
CA LEU A 377 -15.12 -8.78 -5.08
C LEU A 377 -16.47 -8.06 -5.11
N ALA A 378 -16.77 -7.24 -4.10
CA ALA A 378 -18.06 -6.55 -3.96
C ALA A 378 -17.88 -5.03 -3.97
N PHE A 379 -18.60 -4.35 -4.86
CA PHE A 379 -18.77 -2.91 -4.84
C PHE A 379 -20.05 -2.56 -4.11
N LEU A 380 -19.94 -1.86 -2.98
CA LEU A 380 -21.02 -1.67 -2.02
C LEU A 380 -21.42 -0.19 -1.90
N THR A 381 -22.66 0.05 -1.45
CA THR A 381 -23.28 1.34 -1.02
C THR A 381 -22.96 2.60 -1.84
N ILE A 382 -21.71 3.07 -1.87
CA ILE A 382 -21.26 4.31 -2.50
C ILE A 382 -20.38 3.98 -3.73
N PRO A 383 -20.63 4.62 -4.90
CA PRO A 383 -19.92 4.31 -6.13
C PRO A 383 -18.39 4.39 -6.03
N SER A 384 -17.72 3.47 -6.71
CA SER A 384 -16.26 3.48 -6.88
C SER A 384 -15.87 3.86 -8.30
N HIS A 385 -14.69 4.46 -8.45
CA HIS A 385 -14.15 4.99 -9.70
C HIS A 385 -12.82 4.30 -10.04
N ILE A 386 -12.72 3.72 -11.23
CA ILE A 386 -11.51 3.09 -11.78
C ILE A 386 -11.23 3.76 -13.12
N VAL A 387 -10.30 4.72 -13.14
CA VAL A 387 -10.23 5.71 -14.22
C VAL A 387 -8.81 5.94 -14.74
N ASN A 388 -8.62 6.09 -16.06
CA ASN A 388 -7.33 6.46 -16.66
C ASN A 388 -6.17 5.51 -16.33
N ASN A 389 -6.43 4.24 -15.98
CA ASN A 389 -5.35 3.29 -15.72
C ASN A 389 -4.86 2.68 -17.03
N THR A 390 -3.55 2.48 -17.15
CA THR A 390 -2.92 1.78 -18.27
C THR A 390 -2.39 0.44 -17.80
N SER A 391 -2.42 -0.58 -18.63
CA SER A 391 -1.79 -1.89 -18.40
C SER A 391 -0.93 -2.23 -19.61
N PRO A 392 0.38 -2.54 -19.45
CA PRO A 392 1.21 -3.03 -20.55
C PRO A 392 0.81 -4.45 -20.99
N GLY A 393 -0.04 -5.13 -20.22
CA GLY A 393 -0.63 -6.42 -20.55
C GLY A 393 -2.15 -6.34 -20.58
N ASN A 394 -2.79 -7.21 -19.81
CA ASN A 394 -4.24 -7.37 -19.78
C ASN A 394 -4.88 -6.54 -18.64
N GLY A 395 -6.17 -6.27 -18.73
CA GLY A 395 -6.97 -5.68 -17.66
C GLY A 395 -6.55 -4.26 -17.31
N GLY A 396 -6.89 -3.28 -18.15
CA GLY A 396 -6.53 -1.87 -17.90
C GLY A 396 -7.19 -1.35 -16.62
N GLY A 397 -8.50 -1.54 -16.50
CA GLY A 397 -9.28 -1.18 -15.32
C GLY A 397 -9.19 -2.25 -14.22
N ILE A 398 -9.73 -3.44 -14.48
CA ILE A 398 -9.73 -4.57 -13.54
C ILE A 398 -9.12 -5.82 -14.20
N TRP A 399 -8.25 -6.52 -13.49
CA TRP A 399 -7.75 -7.85 -13.81
C TRP A 399 -8.17 -8.82 -12.70
N ILE A 400 -8.77 -9.96 -13.03
CA ILE A 400 -9.15 -10.98 -12.04
C ILE A 400 -8.68 -12.38 -12.47
N SER A 401 -8.31 -13.22 -11.49
CA SER A 401 -8.05 -14.65 -11.74
C SER A 401 -9.33 -15.48 -11.81
N GLN A 402 -9.19 -16.73 -12.25
CA GLN A 402 -10.19 -17.76 -12.02
C GLN A 402 -10.51 -17.86 -10.51
N GLY A 403 -11.77 -18.11 -10.18
CA GLY A 403 -12.25 -18.21 -8.79
C GLY A 403 -12.75 -16.90 -8.17
N ILE A 404 -12.53 -15.76 -8.84
CA ILE A 404 -13.08 -14.48 -8.41
C ILE A 404 -14.49 -14.26 -8.95
N SER A 405 -15.41 -13.84 -8.08
CA SER A 405 -16.75 -13.38 -8.46
C SER A 405 -16.92 -11.90 -8.14
N ILE A 406 -17.38 -11.10 -9.10
CA ILE A 406 -17.65 -9.67 -8.93
C ILE A 406 -19.15 -9.47 -8.66
N SER A 407 -19.47 -8.63 -7.69
CA SER A 407 -20.83 -8.22 -7.36
C SER A 407 -20.95 -6.71 -7.30
N PHE A 408 -21.94 -6.17 -8.01
CA PHE A 408 -22.27 -4.75 -8.01
C PHE A 408 -23.54 -4.50 -7.19
N SER A 409 -23.39 -3.91 -6.00
CA SER A 409 -24.53 -3.43 -5.20
C SER A 409 -24.74 -1.92 -5.34
N THR A 410 -23.82 -1.23 -6.00
CA THR A 410 -23.88 0.19 -6.35
C THR A 410 -23.31 0.41 -7.76
N GLN A 411 -23.45 1.61 -8.30
CA GLN A 411 -22.86 1.99 -9.59
C GLN A 411 -21.33 2.00 -9.48
N VAL A 412 -20.64 1.51 -10.52
CA VAL A 412 -19.18 1.61 -10.62
C VAL A 412 -18.83 2.30 -11.93
N TYR A 413 -17.87 3.21 -11.88
CA TYR A 413 -17.37 3.94 -13.05
C TYR A 413 -16.02 3.37 -13.45
N ILE A 414 -15.98 2.63 -14.55
CA ILE A 414 -14.74 2.11 -15.13
C ILE A 414 -14.53 2.84 -16.45
N THR A 415 -13.68 3.86 -16.47
CA THR A 415 -13.60 4.76 -17.63
C THR A 415 -12.17 5.07 -18.06
N HIS A 416 -11.94 5.25 -19.36
CA HIS A 416 -10.64 5.70 -19.89
C HIS A 416 -9.47 4.77 -19.55
N ASN A 417 -9.72 3.49 -19.27
CA ASN A 417 -8.65 2.54 -18.97
C ASN A 417 -8.12 1.88 -20.24
N VAL A 418 -6.81 1.68 -20.33
CA VAL A 418 -6.09 1.19 -21.51
C VAL A 418 -5.38 -0.11 -21.16
N ALA A 419 -5.54 -1.15 -21.98
CA ALA A 419 -4.76 -2.39 -21.92
C ALA A 419 -4.07 -2.62 -23.26
N MET A 420 -2.74 -2.78 -23.25
CA MET A 420 -1.98 -3.10 -24.46
C MET A 420 -2.17 -4.56 -24.91
N GLY A 421 -2.76 -5.39 -24.04
CA GLY A 421 -3.25 -6.73 -24.32
C GLY A 421 -4.77 -6.78 -24.33
N VAL A 422 -5.33 -7.61 -23.47
CA VAL A 422 -6.75 -7.99 -23.48
C VAL A 422 -7.54 -7.24 -22.41
N GLY A 423 -8.73 -6.74 -22.76
CA GLY A 423 -9.73 -6.26 -21.79
C GLY A 423 -9.38 -4.90 -21.14
N GLY A 424 -9.73 -3.80 -21.83
CA GLY A 424 -9.49 -2.45 -21.32
C GLY A 424 -10.17 -2.14 -20.00
N ALA A 425 -11.46 -2.48 -19.86
CA ALA A 425 -12.20 -2.21 -18.63
C ALA A 425 -12.05 -3.34 -17.60
N ILE A 426 -12.34 -4.59 -18.00
CA ILE A 426 -12.18 -5.77 -17.16
C ILE A 426 -11.59 -6.91 -17.99
N TYR A 427 -10.62 -7.60 -17.41
CA TYR A 427 -10.08 -8.86 -17.91
C TYR A 427 -10.22 -9.93 -16.83
N ALA A 428 -10.77 -11.08 -17.20
CA ALA A 428 -10.78 -12.27 -16.36
C ALA A 428 -9.89 -13.32 -17.00
N TYR A 429 -8.86 -13.71 -16.25
CA TYR A 429 -7.89 -14.72 -16.63
C TYR A 429 -8.50 -16.11 -16.50
N ASP A 430 -8.25 -16.95 -17.49
CA ASP A 430 -8.74 -18.32 -17.63
C ASP A 430 -7.59 -19.18 -18.13
N GLU A 431 -7.19 -20.21 -17.38
CA GLU A 431 -6.05 -21.09 -17.72
C GLU A 431 -6.40 -22.20 -18.71
N GLY A 432 -7.60 -22.18 -19.28
CA GLY A 432 -8.07 -23.24 -20.17
C GLY A 432 -8.75 -24.34 -19.38
N PHE A 433 -9.94 -24.70 -19.83
CA PHE A 433 -10.84 -25.62 -19.16
C PHE A 433 -10.35 -27.07 -19.21
N GLU A 434 -9.53 -27.51 -18.26
CA GLU A 434 -9.35 -28.95 -18.00
C GLU A 434 -10.34 -29.49 -16.94
N ASP A 435 -10.92 -28.63 -16.10
CA ASP A 435 -11.93 -29.02 -15.10
C ASP A 435 -13.15 -28.08 -15.05
N ILE A 436 -14.36 -28.66 -15.10
CA ILE A 436 -15.66 -28.04 -15.42
C ILE A 436 -16.26 -27.23 -14.24
N TYR A 437 -15.44 -26.67 -13.35
CA TYR A 437 -15.93 -25.84 -12.25
C TYR A 437 -16.12 -24.40 -12.70
N LEU A 438 -17.30 -24.14 -13.26
CA LEU A 438 -17.74 -22.80 -13.67
C LEU A 438 -18.11 -21.94 -12.45
N PHE A 439 -17.20 -21.07 -12.04
CA PHE A 439 -17.52 -19.99 -11.10
C PHE A 439 -18.10 -18.80 -11.86
N CYS A 440 -19.24 -18.30 -11.42
CA CYS A 440 -19.83 -17.08 -11.97
C CYS A 440 -18.93 -15.87 -11.71
N THR A 441 -18.29 -15.38 -12.76
CA THR A 441 -17.39 -14.22 -12.67
C THR A 441 -18.15 -12.92 -12.39
N LEU A 442 -19.38 -12.76 -12.89
CA LEU A 442 -20.21 -11.57 -12.66
C LEU A 442 -21.55 -11.94 -12.02
N ARG A 443 -21.94 -11.21 -10.97
CA ARG A 443 -23.25 -11.28 -10.33
C ARG A 443 -23.87 -9.89 -10.25
N TYR A 444 -24.89 -9.65 -11.06
CA TYR A 444 -25.76 -8.47 -10.93
C TYR A 444 -26.90 -8.81 -9.99
N TRP A 445 -26.98 -8.13 -8.83
CA TRP A 445 -28.10 -8.32 -7.89
C TRP A 445 -29.26 -7.36 -8.16
N TYR A 446 -28.99 -6.21 -8.77
CA TYR A 446 -29.97 -5.20 -9.14
C TYR A 446 -29.55 -4.51 -10.43
N ARG A 447 -30.43 -3.70 -11.04
CA ARG A 447 -30.17 -2.83 -12.20
C ARG A 447 -29.08 -1.79 -11.89
N SER A 448 -27.86 -2.20 -11.59
CA SER A 448 -26.74 -1.30 -11.34
C SER A 448 -26.32 -0.73 -12.69
N ASN A 449 -26.58 0.55 -12.91
CA ASN A 449 -26.15 1.30 -14.09
C ASN A 449 -24.63 1.59 -14.05
N SER A 450 -23.80 0.57 -13.81
CA SER A 450 -22.34 0.72 -13.88
C SER A 450 -21.93 1.25 -15.25
N THR A 451 -21.04 2.23 -15.26
CA THR A 451 -20.64 2.97 -16.45
C THR A 451 -19.28 2.46 -16.93
N PHE A 452 -19.25 1.99 -18.16
CA PHE A 452 -18.03 1.55 -18.83
C PHE A 452 -17.82 2.42 -20.06
N HIS A 453 -16.89 3.38 -19.97
CA HIS A 453 -16.78 4.42 -21.00
C HIS A 453 -15.32 4.62 -21.43
N ASN A 454 -15.05 4.70 -22.73
CA ASN A 454 -13.72 4.98 -23.29
C ASN A 454 -12.61 4.04 -22.79
N ASN A 455 -12.92 2.77 -22.51
CA ASN A 455 -11.88 1.80 -22.17
C ASN A 455 -11.35 1.13 -23.45
N TYR A 456 -10.02 1.05 -23.58
CA TYR A 456 -9.34 0.47 -24.72
C TYR A 456 -8.61 -0.82 -24.34
N GLY A 457 -8.75 -1.87 -25.14
CA GLY A 457 -7.91 -3.06 -25.07
C GLY A 457 -7.47 -3.42 -26.48
N LYS A 458 -6.19 -3.76 -26.71
CA LYS A 458 -5.72 -4.25 -28.02
C LYS A 458 -6.55 -5.43 -28.52
N LEU A 459 -7.03 -6.28 -27.61
CA LEU A 459 -7.98 -7.35 -27.87
C LEU A 459 -9.18 -7.27 -26.90
N GLY A 460 -10.36 -7.64 -27.39
CA GLY A 460 -11.55 -7.85 -26.55
C GLY A 460 -11.36 -9.00 -25.55
N GLY A 461 -11.88 -8.84 -24.33
CA GLY A 461 -11.72 -9.82 -23.25
C GLY A 461 -12.70 -11.00 -23.29
N ASN A 462 -12.26 -12.13 -22.71
CA ASN A 462 -12.99 -13.40 -22.80
C ASN A 462 -14.28 -13.45 -21.97
N ASN A 463 -14.48 -12.66 -20.91
CA ASN A 463 -15.61 -12.90 -19.98
C ASN A 463 -16.50 -11.68 -19.73
N ILE A 464 -16.05 -10.50 -20.12
CA ILE A 464 -16.81 -9.25 -20.14
C ILE A 464 -16.25 -8.57 -21.36
N TYR A 465 -17.09 -8.36 -22.39
CA TYR A 465 -16.70 -8.08 -23.79
C TYR A 465 -16.50 -9.28 -24.73
N GLY A 466 -17.36 -10.30 -24.65
CA GLY A 466 -17.55 -11.24 -25.78
C GLY A 466 -17.62 -12.72 -25.44
N GLY A 467 -17.35 -13.12 -24.20
CA GLY A 467 -17.63 -14.49 -23.77
C GLY A 467 -18.61 -14.57 -22.62
N THR A 468 -18.94 -15.83 -22.35
CA THR A 468 -20.20 -16.32 -21.83
C THR A 468 -20.65 -15.57 -20.58
N TYR A 469 -21.72 -14.77 -20.70
CA TYR A 469 -22.61 -14.53 -19.57
C TYR A 469 -23.11 -15.90 -19.11
N TRP A 470 -22.50 -16.44 -18.06
CA TRP A 470 -22.97 -17.68 -17.48
C TRP A 470 -23.94 -17.31 -16.37
N ASP A 471 -25.24 -17.45 -16.63
CA ASP A 471 -26.27 -17.44 -15.59
C ASP A 471 -26.05 -18.66 -14.68
N CYS A 472 -25.22 -18.54 -13.64
CA CYS A 472 -24.99 -19.66 -12.73
C CYS A 472 -26.14 -19.76 -11.75
N CYS A 473 -26.75 -20.96 -11.72
CA CYS A 473 -27.70 -21.33 -10.69
C CYS A 473 -27.10 -21.08 -9.30
N TYR A 474 -27.83 -20.32 -8.49
CA TYR A 474 -27.46 -19.85 -7.17
C TYR A 474 -27.32 -21.01 -6.16
N ARG A 475 -26.12 -21.23 -5.58
CA ARG A 475 -25.95 -21.83 -4.24
C ARG A 475 -24.72 -21.25 -3.49
N PRO A 476 -24.70 -21.31 -2.13
CA PRO A 476 -23.62 -20.80 -1.29
C PRO A 476 -22.31 -21.59 -1.48
N PHE A 477 -21.18 -20.93 -1.24
CA PHE A 477 -19.81 -21.38 -1.44
C PHE A 477 -19.48 -22.79 -0.89
N GLY A 478 -18.55 -23.50 -1.57
CA GLY A 478 -17.82 -24.64 -0.99
C GLY A 478 -18.08 -26.03 -1.56
N ARG A 479 -18.91 -26.19 -2.61
CA ARG A 479 -19.03 -27.48 -3.31
C ARG A 479 -18.94 -27.33 -4.82
N ALA A 480 -18.00 -28.06 -5.39
CA ALA A 480 -17.95 -28.51 -6.77
C ALA A 480 -19.36 -28.84 -7.32
N ILE A 481 -19.84 -28.06 -8.30
CA ILE A 481 -21.09 -28.36 -9.02
C ILE A 481 -20.74 -29.27 -10.19
N LYS A 482 -21.34 -30.46 -10.26
CA LYS A 482 -21.39 -31.18 -11.53
C LYS A 482 -22.44 -30.48 -12.39
N VAL A 483 -22.13 -30.16 -13.65
CA VAL A 483 -23.05 -29.49 -14.61
C VAL A 483 -24.47 -30.10 -14.62
N LYS A 484 -24.59 -31.39 -14.32
CA LYS A 484 -25.87 -32.11 -14.17
C LYS A 484 -26.81 -31.57 -13.07
N ASP A 485 -26.28 -30.93 -12.03
CA ASP A 485 -27.06 -30.43 -10.89
C ASP A 485 -27.63 -29.02 -11.13
N CYS A 486 -27.38 -28.43 -12.30
CA CYS A 486 -27.98 -27.18 -12.77
C CYS A 486 -28.90 -27.44 -13.98
N PRO A 487 -30.12 -27.96 -13.78
CA PRO A 487 -31.02 -28.34 -14.88
C PRO A 487 -31.45 -27.14 -15.77
N HIS A 488 -31.28 -25.91 -15.29
CA HIS A 488 -31.48 -24.70 -16.09
C HIS A 488 -30.34 -24.44 -17.08
N LEU A 489 -29.13 -24.95 -16.84
CA LEU A 489 -27.95 -24.78 -17.70
C LEU A 489 -28.00 -25.65 -18.95
N ALA A 490 -28.47 -26.90 -18.87
CA ALA A 490 -28.70 -27.72 -20.07
C ALA A 490 -29.79 -27.13 -20.99
N LYS A 491 -30.72 -26.34 -20.42
CA LYS A 491 -31.70 -25.56 -21.20
C LYS A 491 -31.16 -24.21 -21.63
N SER A 492 -30.31 -23.55 -20.83
CA SER A 492 -29.75 -22.23 -21.14
C SER A 492 -28.55 -22.29 -22.06
N GLU A 493 -27.83 -23.39 -22.22
CA GLU A 493 -26.78 -23.53 -23.24
C GLU A 493 -27.41 -23.51 -24.63
N LYS A 494 -28.54 -24.22 -24.80
CA LYS A 494 -29.41 -24.09 -26.00
C LYS A 494 -30.06 -22.70 -26.09
N LYS A 495 -30.50 -22.11 -24.98
CA LYS A 495 -31.15 -20.79 -24.98
C LYS A 495 -30.15 -19.65 -25.22
N PHE A 496 -28.92 -19.75 -24.76
CA PHE A 496 -27.81 -18.80 -24.89
C PHE A 496 -27.21 -18.90 -26.29
N ASN A 497 -26.98 -20.11 -26.81
CA ASN A 497 -26.63 -20.29 -28.22
C ASN A 497 -27.76 -19.82 -29.16
N ASN A 498 -29.03 -19.88 -28.73
CA ASN A 498 -30.15 -19.29 -29.47
C ASN A 498 -30.36 -17.79 -29.19
N GLN A 499 -29.81 -17.23 -28.11
CA GLN A 499 -29.90 -15.81 -27.74
C GLN A 499 -28.72 -14.99 -28.26
N MET A 500 -27.55 -15.61 -28.48
CA MET A 500 -26.41 -15.05 -29.19
C MET A 500 -26.62 -15.02 -30.71
N LYS A 501 -27.57 -15.80 -31.23
CA LYS A 501 -28.12 -15.55 -32.57
C LYS A 501 -28.98 -14.31 -32.50
N CYS A 502 -28.36 -13.15 -32.75
CA CYS A 502 -29.03 -11.85 -32.84
C CYS A 502 -30.20 -11.83 -33.84
N HIS A 503 -30.33 -12.86 -34.68
CA HIS A 503 -31.36 -12.95 -35.71
C HIS A 503 -32.69 -13.59 -35.26
N ASP A 504 -32.70 -14.44 -34.24
CA ASP A 504 -33.87 -15.32 -33.94
C ASP A 504 -34.62 -14.99 -32.64
N ASN A 505 -34.20 -13.95 -31.91
CA ASN A 505 -34.76 -13.66 -30.58
C ASN A 505 -35.83 -12.57 -30.65
N ILE A 506 -37.09 -12.95 -30.45
CA ILE A 506 -38.29 -12.07 -30.49
C ILE A 506 -38.23 -10.92 -29.46
N LEU A 507 -37.39 -11.06 -28.42
CA LEU A 507 -37.11 -9.98 -27.47
C LEU A 507 -36.39 -8.80 -28.14
N PHE A 508 -35.71 -9.03 -29.28
CA PHE A 508 -35.11 -7.96 -30.07
C PHE A 508 -36.13 -7.09 -30.82
N HIS A 509 -37.23 -7.68 -31.26
CA HIS A 509 -38.32 -6.96 -31.93
C HIS A 509 -39.27 -6.25 -30.95
N THR A 510 -39.21 -6.59 -29.66
CA THR A 510 -40.00 -5.97 -28.59
C THR A 510 -39.18 -5.04 -27.70
N PHE A 511 -37.95 -4.70 -28.10
CA PHE A 511 -37.16 -3.64 -27.46
C PHE A 511 -37.90 -2.31 -27.58
N SER A 512 -38.69 -1.97 -26.56
CA SER A 512 -39.13 -0.60 -26.36
C SER A 512 -37.87 0.23 -26.06
N PRO A 513 -37.60 1.32 -26.80
CA PRO A 513 -36.41 2.18 -26.63
C PRO A 513 -36.28 2.85 -25.24
N SER A 514 -37.24 2.62 -24.34
CA SER A 514 -37.39 3.29 -23.05
C SER A 514 -36.82 2.50 -21.86
N PHE A 515 -36.44 1.23 -22.02
CA PHE A 515 -36.08 0.37 -20.88
C PHE A 515 -34.60 -0.06 -20.78
N PHE A 516 -33.78 0.21 -21.80
CA PHE A 516 -32.33 -0.05 -21.76
C PHE A 516 -31.57 1.18 -22.26
N GLN A 517 -30.74 1.78 -21.41
CA GLN A 517 -29.78 2.79 -21.85
C GLN A 517 -28.67 2.11 -22.66
N PRO A 518 -28.35 2.55 -23.90
CA PRO A 518 -27.36 1.91 -24.78
C PRO A 518 -25.90 2.09 -24.33
N SER A 519 -25.64 2.54 -23.10
CA SER A 519 -24.31 2.85 -22.57
C SER A 519 -23.48 1.62 -22.20
N LEU A 520 -23.82 0.47 -22.76
CA LEU A 520 -23.18 -0.80 -22.51
C LEU A 520 -22.68 -1.27 -23.88
N ILE A 521 -21.38 -1.54 -24.00
CA ILE A 521 -20.69 -2.44 -24.97
C ILE A 521 -19.54 -1.75 -25.71
N ALA A 522 -18.36 -2.37 -25.60
CA ALA A 522 -17.34 -2.38 -26.65
C ALA A 522 -16.56 -3.70 -26.59
N SER A 523 -16.94 -4.67 -27.43
CA SER A 523 -16.08 -5.79 -27.83
C SER A 523 -15.55 -5.53 -29.23
N ASN A 524 -14.58 -6.32 -29.70
CA ASN A 524 -14.28 -6.43 -31.13
C ASN A 524 -15.60 -6.55 -31.93
N PRO A 525 -15.71 -5.90 -33.10
CA PRO A 525 -16.83 -6.13 -34.01
C PRO A 525 -17.06 -7.62 -34.22
N ILE A 526 -18.26 -8.10 -33.96
CA ILE A 526 -18.73 -9.40 -34.48
C ILE A 526 -19.07 -9.26 -35.97
N GLY A 527 -19.37 -8.04 -36.41
CA GLY A 527 -19.60 -7.73 -37.80
C GLY A 527 -19.26 -6.28 -38.11
N VAL A 528 -19.04 -6.04 -39.40
CA VAL A 528 -18.95 -4.70 -39.97
C VAL A 528 -20.25 -4.48 -40.75
N CYS A 529 -20.86 -3.31 -40.55
CA CYS A 529 -22.08 -2.90 -41.23
C CYS A 529 -21.80 -1.65 -42.07
N ILE A 530 -22.48 -1.51 -43.19
CA ILE A 530 -22.36 -0.29 -44.00
C ILE A 530 -23.30 0.76 -43.46
N CYS A 531 -22.82 1.96 -43.25
CA CYS A 531 -23.65 3.13 -43.07
C CYS A 531 -24.31 3.50 -44.39
N LEU A 532 -25.63 3.66 -44.37
CA LEU A 532 -26.43 4.17 -45.48
C LEU A 532 -26.47 5.70 -45.43
N ASN A 533 -26.79 6.32 -46.56
CA ASN A 533 -26.83 7.77 -46.73
C ASN A 533 -27.90 8.47 -45.85
N ASP A 534 -28.87 7.71 -45.33
CA ASP A 534 -29.90 8.20 -44.41
C ASP A 534 -29.44 8.22 -42.94
N GLY A 535 -28.17 7.88 -42.68
CA GLY A 535 -27.60 7.82 -41.33
C GLY A 535 -27.92 6.53 -40.58
N THR A 536 -28.54 5.54 -41.22
CA THR A 536 -28.79 4.22 -40.65
C THR A 536 -27.67 3.24 -41.00
N THR A 537 -27.58 2.10 -40.29
CA THR A 537 -26.60 1.04 -40.58
C THR A 537 -27.30 -0.19 -41.17
N ASN A 538 -26.76 -0.76 -42.25
CA ASN A 538 -27.21 -2.00 -42.85
C ASN A 538 -26.15 -3.11 -42.67
N CYS A 539 -26.47 -4.03 -41.76
CA CYS A 539 -25.62 -5.17 -41.41
C CYS A 539 -25.81 -6.41 -42.30
N ASN A 540 -26.78 -6.37 -43.21
CA ASN A 540 -27.08 -7.50 -44.10
C ASN A 540 -26.28 -7.43 -45.41
N ILE A 541 -25.73 -6.27 -45.75
CA ILE A 541 -24.89 -6.10 -46.92
C ILE A 541 -23.51 -6.68 -46.62
N ARG A 542 -23.18 -7.80 -47.26
CA ARG A 542 -21.90 -8.51 -47.12
C ARG A 542 -20.94 -8.27 -48.29
N GLU A 543 -21.47 -7.74 -49.37
CA GLU A 543 -20.73 -7.45 -50.60
C GLU A 543 -21.26 -6.15 -51.19
N ILE A 544 -20.33 -5.28 -51.62
CA ILE A 544 -20.66 -4.11 -52.43
C ILE A 544 -19.84 -4.23 -53.72
N ASN A 545 -20.54 -4.18 -54.85
CA ASN A 545 -19.93 -4.13 -56.16
C ASN A 545 -19.95 -2.67 -56.65
N ILE A 546 -18.77 -2.07 -56.76
CA ILE A 546 -18.60 -0.71 -57.26
C ILE A 546 -17.62 -0.77 -58.44
N GLU A 547 -18.05 -0.27 -59.59
CA GLU A 547 -17.18 -0.08 -60.75
C GLU A 547 -16.49 1.28 -60.60
N LEU A 548 -15.16 1.31 -60.49
CA LEU A 548 -14.37 2.53 -60.34
C LEU A 548 -13.56 2.81 -61.61
N TYR A 549 -13.67 4.02 -62.13
CA TYR A 549 -12.79 4.51 -63.21
C TYR A 549 -11.50 5.11 -62.63
N PRO A 550 -10.41 5.18 -63.42
CA PRO A 550 -9.19 5.85 -62.98
C PRO A 550 -9.48 7.27 -62.49
N SER A 551 -8.95 7.63 -61.31
CA SER A 551 -9.17 8.91 -60.62
C SER A 551 -10.51 9.10 -59.90
N GLU A 552 -11.40 8.10 -59.91
CA GLU A 552 -12.58 8.09 -59.03
C GLU A 552 -12.23 7.55 -57.64
N SER A 553 -12.96 8.01 -56.63
CA SER A 553 -12.86 7.52 -55.26
C SER A 553 -14.24 7.13 -54.76
N VAL A 554 -14.30 6.13 -53.88
CA VAL A 554 -15.54 5.74 -53.21
C VAL A 554 -15.41 5.89 -51.70
N HIS A 555 -16.44 6.47 -51.11
CA HIS A 555 -16.57 6.63 -49.68
C HIS A 555 -17.47 5.54 -49.13
N LEU A 556 -16.89 4.64 -48.33
CA LEU A 556 -17.65 3.67 -47.55
C LEU A 556 -17.57 4.05 -46.08
N SER A 557 -18.71 4.48 -45.54
CA SER A 557 -18.85 4.64 -44.10
C SER A 557 -19.23 3.29 -43.50
N LEU A 558 -18.44 2.79 -42.55
CA LEU A 558 -18.67 1.51 -41.90
C LEU A 558 -18.90 1.71 -40.39
N ALA A 559 -19.73 0.86 -39.81
CA ALA A 559 -19.96 0.77 -38.38
C ALA A 559 -19.58 -0.64 -37.90
N THR A 560 -18.75 -0.74 -36.88
CA THR A 560 -18.47 -2.01 -36.21
C THR A 560 -19.62 -2.30 -35.23
N VAL A 561 -20.09 -3.55 -35.22
CA VAL A 561 -21.21 -3.97 -34.37
C VAL A 561 -20.73 -4.97 -33.34
N GLY A 562 -20.82 -4.58 -32.07
CA GLY A 562 -20.68 -5.47 -30.92
C GLY A 562 -21.93 -6.34 -30.72
N VAL A 563 -21.80 -7.36 -29.86
CA VAL A 563 -22.78 -8.45 -29.64
C VAL A 563 -24.20 -7.97 -29.32
N CYS A 564 -24.38 -6.75 -28.81
CA CYS A 564 -25.67 -6.20 -28.41
C CYS A 564 -25.87 -4.72 -28.81
N GLY A 565 -25.38 -4.29 -29.98
CA GLY A 565 -25.79 -3.02 -30.60
C GLY A 565 -24.98 -1.76 -30.22
N GLY A 566 -23.80 -1.92 -29.61
CA GLY A 566 -22.82 -0.83 -29.57
C GLY A 566 -22.23 -0.62 -30.97
N PHE A 567 -22.43 0.57 -31.54
CA PHE A 567 -21.85 0.98 -32.82
C PHE A 567 -20.65 1.86 -32.59
N SER A 568 -19.62 1.62 -33.38
CA SER A 568 -18.30 2.15 -33.08
C SER A 568 -17.60 2.47 -34.43
N PRO A 569 -17.24 3.72 -34.74
CA PRO A 569 -16.83 4.13 -36.11
C PRO A 569 -15.35 3.88 -36.40
N GLY A 570 -15.00 2.95 -37.30
CA GLY A 570 -13.61 2.52 -37.57
C GLY A 570 -13.06 3.05 -38.90
N GLU A 571 -11.74 3.24 -38.98
CA GLU A 571 -11.05 3.62 -40.21
C GLU A 571 -10.59 2.37 -40.99
N LEU A 572 -10.66 2.44 -42.33
CA LEU A 572 -10.21 1.39 -43.24
C LEU A 572 -8.84 1.73 -43.81
N VAL A 573 -7.85 0.86 -43.62
CA VAL A 573 -6.58 0.93 -44.35
C VAL A 573 -6.56 -0.17 -45.41
N THR A 574 -6.53 0.20 -46.69
CA THR A 574 -6.46 -0.76 -47.79
C THR A 574 -5.01 -1.15 -48.08
N SER A 575 -4.69 -2.44 -48.14
CA SER A 575 -3.43 -2.95 -48.69
C SER A 575 -3.59 -3.23 -50.20
N LYS A 576 -2.48 -3.21 -50.96
CA LYS A 576 -2.43 -3.22 -52.43
C LYS A 576 -2.88 -4.55 -53.07
N GLY A 577 -4.18 -4.87 -53.00
CA GLY A 577 -4.80 -6.03 -53.67
C GLY A 577 -6.12 -5.69 -54.39
N ASN A 578 -6.60 -6.59 -55.25
CA ASN A 578 -7.90 -6.49 -55.93
C ASN A 578 -9.11 -6.77 -55.00
N TYR A 579 -8.87 -6.85 -53.69
CA TYR A 579 -9.84 -7.03 -52.63
C TYR A 579 -9.47 -6.08 -51.48
N ILE A 580 -10.46 -5.54 -50.78
CA ILE A 580 -10.25 -4.73 -49.59
C ILE A 580 -10.32 -5.66 -48.37
N ASP A 581 -9.16 -5.94 -47.77
CA ASP A 581 -9.14 -6.52 -46.42
C ASP A 581 -9.39 -5.41 -45.39
N VAL A 582 -10.41 -5.60 -44.56
CA VAL A 582 -10.72 -4.71 -43.43
C VAL A 582 -9.78 -5.05 -42.28
N LEU A 583 -8.60 -4.46 -42.29
CA LEU A 583 -7.70 -4.47 -41.13
C LEU A 583 -8.20 -3.40 -40.15
N LEU A 584 -8.80 -3.85 -39.04
CA LEU A 584 -9.18 -2.98 -37.93
C LEU A 584 -7.90 -2.52 -37.20
N GLN A 585 -7.24 -1.48 -37.72
CA GLN A 585 -6.20 -0.78 -36.99
C GLN A 585 -6.84 0.26 -36.05
N ASP A 586 -6.40 0.24 -34.79
CA ASP A 586 -6.75 1.15 -33.69
C ASP A 586 -8.25 1.33 -33.39
N THR A 587 -8.77 0.46 -32.52
CA THR A 587 -10.15 0.52 -31.98
C THR A 587 -10.31 1.54 -30.84
N ASN A 588 -9.95 2.81 -31.07
CA ASN A 588 -10.29 3.90 -30.15
C ASN A 588 -11.68 4.44 -30.48
N GLN A 589 -12.73 3.92 -29.83
CA GLN A 589 -14.09 4.40 -30.09
C GLN A 589 -14.90 4.62 -28.81
N GLU A 590 -15.56 5.77 -28.78
CA GLU A 590 -16.33 6.29 -27.65
C GLU A 590 -17.81 5.88 -27.69
N THR A 591 -18.41 5.64 -26.53
CA THR A 591 -19.86 5.56 -26.35
C THR A 591 -20.30 6.59 -25.31
N SER A 592 -20.64 7.81 -25.75
CA SER A 592 -21.17 8.86 -24.85
C SER A 592 -22.71 8.79 -24.74
N GLY A 593 -23.20 8.87 -23.50
CA GLY A 593 -24.61 8.67 -23.12
C GLY A 593 -25.56 9.85 -23.42
N LYS A 594 -25.46 10.46 -24.60
CA LYS A 594 -26.55 11.32 -25.10
C LYS A 594 -27.17 10.66 -26.31
N HIS A 595 -28.47 10.86 -26.49
CA HIS A 595 -29.22 10.59 -27.72
C HIS A 595 -28.62 11.35 -28.92
N SER A 596 -27.40 10.99 -29.31
CA SER A 596 -26.80 11.34 -30.57
C SER A 596 -27.01 10.12 -31.44
N LEU A 597 -27.80 10.28 -32.50
CA LEU A 597 -27.64 9.48 -33.70
C LEU A 597 -26.14 9.26 -33.94
N VAL A 598 -25.74 8.01 -34.15
CA VAL A 598 -24.40 7.66 -34.61
C VAL A 598 -24.19 8.42 -35.92
N SER A 599 -23.39 9.49 -35.90
CA SER A 599 -23.08 10.26 -37.09
C SER A 599 -22.01 9.50 -37.87
N CYS A 600 -22.41 8.69 -38.85
CA CYS A 600 -21.50 8.16 -39.85
C CYS A 600 -20.71 9.31 -40.50
N ARG A 601 -19.39 9.35 -40.33
CA ARG A 601 -18.49 10.29 -41.02
C ARG A 601 -17.46 9.48 -41.81
N ALA A 602 -17.34 9.80 -43.11
CA ALA A 602 -16.46 9.11 -44.03
C ALA A 602 -15.04 9.71 -44.01
N PRO A 603 -13.97 8.89 -43.88
CA PRO A 603 -12.62 9.28 -44.30
C PRO A 603 -12.40 9.01 -45.81
N LEU A 604 -11.29 9.52 -46.34
CA LEU A 604 -10.99 9.66 -47.77
C LEU A 604 -9.83 8.75 -48.17
N ALA A 605 -10.03 7.85 -49.14
CA ALA A 605 -8.98 7.02 -49.73
C ALA A 605 -8.96 7.19 -51.27
N LEU A 606 -7.77 7.29 -51.86
CA LEU A 606 -7.55 7.55 -53.29
C LEU A 606 -6.97 6.31 -54.00
N PHE A 607 -7.53 5.96 -55.16
CA PHE A 607 -7.10 4.83 -55.99
C PHE A 607 -6.64 5.27 -57.39
N TYR A 608 -5.70 4.53 -58.00
CA TYR A 608 -5.00 4.94 -59.23
C TYR A 608 -5.12 3.98 -60.44
N GLN A 609 -5.88 2.88 -60.39
CA GLN A 609 -6.09 1.99 -61.56
C GLN A 609 -7.50 1.40 -61.62
N LYS A 610 -7.96 1.07 -62.84
CA LYS A 610 -9.28 0.49 -63.14
C LYS A 610 -9.33 -0.98 -62.68
N THR A 611 -10.14 -1.26 -61.67
CA THR A 611 -10.37 -2.60 -61.13
C THR A 611 -11.83 -2.77 -60.74
N ASN A 612 -12.41 -3.94 -61.03
CA ASN A 612 -13.64 -4.37 -60.36
C ASN A 612 -13.25 -4.77 -58.94
N VAL A 613 -13.72 -4.02 -57.95
CA VAL A 613 -13.46 -4.31 -56.54
C VAL A 613 -14.70 -4.96 -55.97
N SER A 614 -14.61 -6.25 -55.64
CA SER A 614 -15.58 -6.91 -54.75
C SER A 614 -15.03 -6.79 -53.33
N VAL A 615 -15.80 -6.16 -52.45
CA VAL A 615 -15.49 -6.07 -51.03
C VAL A 615 -16.22 -7.19 -50.31
N ALA A 616 -15.53 -8.31 -50.08
CA ALA A 616 -16.03 -9.38 -49.24
C ALA A 616 -15.70 -9.07 -47.77
N MET A 617 -16.70 -8.79 -46.94
CA MET A 617 -16.47 -8.58 -45.51
C MET A 617 -16.30 -9.91 -44.80
N SER A 618 -15.06 -10.33 -44.55
CA SER A 618 -14.73 -11.49 -43.72
C SER A 618 -13.83 -11.09 -42.55
N LEU A 619 -14.07 -11.66 -41.37
CA LEU A 619 -13.27 -11.41 -40.17
C LEU A 619 -12.05 -12.35 -40.17
N GLY A 620 -10.92 -11.90 -40.70
CA GLY A 620 -9.65 -12.63 -40.64
C GLY A 620 -8.86 -12.28 -39.39
N VAL A 621 -8.77 -13.20 -38.42
CA VAL A 621 -7.80 -13.11 -37.31
C VAL A 621 -6.49 -13.73 -37.77
N LEU A 622 -5.51 -12.90 -38.12
CA LEU A 622 -4.15 -13.37 -38.42
C LEU A 622 -3.43 -13.69 -37.09
N MET A 623 -3.26 -14.98 -36.78
CA MET A 623 -2.22 -15.44 -35.87
C MET A 623 -0.91 -15.54 -36.66
N GLU A 624 0.03 -14.63 -36.43
CA GLU A 624 1.39 -14.77 -36.97
C GLU A 624 2.14 -15.87 -36.22
N HIS A 625 2.32 -17.03 -36.86
CA HIS A 625 3.42 -17.93 -36.55
C HIS A 625 4.66 -17.46 -37.30
N SER A 626 5.67 -16.96 -36.58
CA SER A 626 6.98 -16.66 -37.15
C SER A 626 7.71 -17.95 -37.52
N VAL A 627 7.76 -18.28 -38.81
CA VAL A 627 8.73 -19.25 -39.34
C VAL A 627 9.96 -18.47 -39.78
N ALA A 628 11.06 -18.61 -39.03
CA ALA A 628 12.34 -18.04 -39.39
C ALA A 628 12.91 -18.78 -40.61
N SER A 629 12.96 -18.10 -41.77
CA SER A 629 13.72 -18.54 -42.92
C SER A 629 15.20 -18.18 -42.75
N ILE A 630 16.02 -19.22 -42.61
CA ILE A 630 17.48 -19.18 -42.61
C ILE A 630 17.97 -18.81 -44.03
N GLY A 631 18.60 -17.64 -44.16
CA GLY A 631 19.41 -17.27 -45.31
C GLY A 631 20.89 -17.47 -44.99
N CYS A 632 21.51 -18.50 -45.57
CA CYS A 632 22.94 -18.76 -45.49
C CYS A 632 23.77 -17.66 -46.16
N LEU A 633 24.73 -17.10 -45.42
CA LEU A 633 25.97 -16.54 -45.95
C LEU A 633 27.14 -17.33 -45.35
N ILE A 634 28.03 -17.78 -46.22
CA ILE A 634 29.18 -18.68 -46.00
C ILE A 634 30.30 -17.93 -45.24
N PRO A 635 31.10 -18.62 -44.40
CA PRO A 635 31.94 -18.01 -43.37
C PRO A 635 33.36 -17.67 -43.87
N LEU A 636 33.98 -16.71 -43.20
CA LEU A 636 35.43 -16.53 -43.14
C LEU A 636 35.80 -16.38 -41.67
N GLU A 637 36.38 -17.42 -41.09
CA GLU A 637 37.18 -17.32 -39.85
C GLU A 637 38.36 -18.28 -39.96
N ASP A 638 39.55 -17.70 -39.99
CA ASP A 638 40.83 -18.38 -39.81
C ASP A 638 40.94 -18.87 -38.36
N GLN A 639 41.21 -20.16 -38.19
CA GLN A 639 41.70 -20.71 -36.93
C GLN A 639 43.23 -20.61 -36.89
N ALA A 640 43.76 -20.10 -35.79
CA ALA A 640 45.13 -20.37 -35.37
C ALA A 640 45.11 -21.26 -34.12
N ILE A 641 45.64 -22.47 -34.25
CA ILE A 641 46.18 -23.27 -33.14
C ILE A 641 47.64 -23.57 -33.48
N THR A 642 48.53 -22.96 -32.69
CA THR A 642 49.93 -23.28 -32.37
C THR A 642 50.74 -24.12 -33.35
N GLY A 643 51.65 -23.43 -34.04
CA GLY A 643 53.06 -23.76 -34.20
C GLY A 643 53.87 -22.51 -33.87
#